data_AF-A0A2N9MTS7-F1
#
_entry.id   AF-A0A2N9MTS7-F1
#
_cell.length_a   1.000
_cell.length_b   1.000
_cell.length_c   1.000
_cell.angle_alpha   90.00
_cell.angle_beta   90.00
_cell.angle_gamma   90.00
#
_symmetry.space_group_name_H-M   'P 1'
#
loop_
_entity.id
_entity.type
_entity.pdbx_description
1 polymer ?
#
loop_
_entity_poly.entity_id
_entity_poly.type
_entity_poly.pdbx_seq_one_letter_code
_entity_poly.pdbx_strand_id
1 'polypeptide(L)'
;MRALALLLSSLVWPLAAQSPDVAYLLDGVKAIAAPDTPGPLCVFGLRAFPVIAAPSDFDAMEPVVAAASYQDGRIVAFGNRRYFDEDMMKVADTSRALANALRWAAGEKAAPRVGVLDLPGLAARLKLLGLNAVDVALGDLEGPGAPDVAITTPPYDSGRGIAQLAAFAHRHGLVIGATGFGWEIIARDSDLVRHFSGNRLLGPAGIVWADGRLQVPADGVYTVSAPPQIIHARAAAQVAADGTALKDLKQVSRTITRAALNLPAGDTVLLPKLEALAKTAGVVVPSETDPVRVDQPLRRLAIALEQRKIRYATPHQVGAHPAAAIFPGSVPPDAGRVARDQVIDTAGKPGWWGTGLYAPPGEVITIRISPELTGKGLHVVVGVHNDTLWHLETWQRMPEISATSTLNQTETRIANAFGGAIYIAGRPLKDQTVFVVNIAGAVAAPRYVAGKTPIAEWRDIQRKLPAPWAEIESAKIALSVPSSAIRDFDSPDQLMEVWDRVVGLQDELAGWKTSPIAWRMVPDVDIAGGWLHAGYPIMMHMERVKVLLSRDLLLAGWEGPDKHGAWGLFHELGHNHQSDDWTFEGAVEVTNNLFALYVGEQMCNLPLASHPRGSPQYRAEQMARYDFARPDFEKWKSDMDLALVTYEQLLDAFGWAPFRNVFAEYRDLPAAERPKTDAEKRDQWLVRFSRQVHRNLGPFFTAWGIPTSGAARKSIAALPVWMPAEPPGVQK
;
A
#
# COMPACT_ATOMS: atom_id res chain seq x y z
N MET A 1 -37.58 -7.58 8.46
CA MET A 1 -36.85 -6.70 9.41
C MET A 1 -37.18 -6.98 10.87
N ARG A 2 -38.44 -6.92 11.35
CA ARG A 2 -38.78 -7.17 12.78
C ARG A 2 -38.33 -8.53 13.35
N ALA A 3 -38.38 -9.61 12.57
CA ALA A 3 -37.90 -10.93 13.00
C ALA A 3 -36.35 -11.04 13.05
N LEU A 4 -35.63 -10.23 12.25
CA LEU A 4 -34.16 -10.18 12.26
C LEU A 4 -33.65 -9.34 13.44
N ALA A 5 -34.36 -8.24 13.76
CA ALA A 5 -34.15 -7.47 14.98
C ALA A 5 -34.35 -8.34 16.24
N LEU A 6 -35.33 -9.27 16.22
CA LEU A 6 -35.56 -10.22 17.31
C LEU A 6 -34.40 -11.22 17.52
N LEU A 7 -33.77 -11.71 16.44
CA LEU A 7 -32.55 -12.54 16.48
C LEU A 7 -31.30 -11.81 16.99
N LEU A 8 -31.35 -10.48 16.98
CA LEU A 8 -30.30 -9.59 17.47
C LEU A 8 -30.60 -9.07 18.90
N SER A 9 -31.88 -9.05 19.30
CA SER A 9 -32.38 -8.41 20.54
C SER A 9 -32.25 -9.20 21.85
N SER A 10 -31.62 -10.38 21.87
CA SER A 10 -31.62 -11.19 23.11
C SER A 10 -30.69 -10.70 24.22
N LEU A 11 -29.90 -9.64 24.02
CA LEU A 11 -29.15 -8.98 25.09
C LEU A 11 -29.04 -7.48 24.78
N VAL A 12 -29.83 -6.66 25.47
CA VAL A 12 -29.54 -5.23 25.62
C VAL A 12 -28.14 -5.13 26.21
N TRP A 13 -27.16 -4.73 25.38
CA TRP A 13 -25.77 -4.62 25.83
C TRP A 13 -25.63 -3.40 26.73
N PRO A 14 -25.11 -3.52 27.95
CA PRO A 14 -24.73 -2.35 28.72
C PRO A 14 -23.64 -1.58 27.95
N LEU A 15 -23.75 -0.25 27.98
CA LEU A 15 -22.86 0.68 27.29
C LEU A 15 -21.37 0.37 27.56
N ALA A 16 -20.65 -0.20 26.59
CA ALA A 16 -19.21 -0.49 26.74
C ALA A 16 -18.37 0.77 27.04
N ALA A 17 -18.84 1.95 26.60
CA ALA A 17 -18.18 3.23 26.83
C ALA A 17 -18.27 3.76 28.28
N GLN A 18 -18.95 3.04 29.19
CA GLN A 18 -19.03 3.38 30.62
C GLN A 18 -18.62 2.20 31.52
N SER A 19 -17.85 1.23 30.99
CA SER A 19 -17.36 0.13 31.82
C SER A 19 -16.29 0.65 32.81
N PRO A 20 -16.33 0.24 34.08
CA PRO A 20 -15.25 0.49 35.05
C PRO A 20 -13.87 0.05 34.56
N ASP A 21 -13.79 -0.96 33.67
CA ASP A 21 -12.53 -1.42 33.09
C ASP A 21 -11.89 -0.38 32.17
N VAL A 22 -12.70 0.29 31.32
CA VAL A 22 -12.19 1.36 30.44
C VAL A 22 -11.70 2.52 31.30
N ALA A 23 -12.45 2.89 32.35
CA ALA A 23 -12.04 3.94 33.27
C ALA A 23 -10.72 3.59 33.99
N TYR A 24 -10.53 2.33 34.41
CA TYR A 24 -9.28 1.86 35.00
C TYR A 24 -8.11 1.96 34.01
N LEU A 25 -8.30 1.44 32.80
CA LEU A 25 -7.24 1.42 31.77
C LEU A 25 -6.82 2.83 31.36
N LEU A 26 -7.77 3.77 31.34
CA LEU A 26 -7.54 5.17 30.96
C LEU A 26 -7.21 6.09 32.15
N ASP A 27 -7.04 5.57 33.37
CA ASP A 27 -6.77 6.41 34.54
C ASP A 27 -5.50 7.27 34.33
N GLY A 28 -5.72 8.58 34.26
CA GLY A 28 -4.71 9.60 34.00
C GLY A 28 -3.98 9.50 32.66
N VAL A 29 -4.58 8.82 31.68
CA VAL A 29 -4.10 8.76 30.29
C VAL A 29 -4.91 9.75 29.46
N LYS A 30 -4.30 10.84 29.02
CA LYS A 30 -4.94 11.85 28.15
C LYS A 30 -4.48 11.73 26.70
N ALA A 31 -3.28 11.24 26.48
CA ALA A 31 -2.76 11.04 25.14
C ALA A 31 -1.68 9.94 25.11
N ILE A 32 -1.53 9.25 23.98
CA ILE A 32 -0.49 8.22 23.77
C ILE A 32 0.28 8.50 22.47
N ALA A 33 1.47 7.94 22.33
CA ALA A 33 2.26 8.03 21.11
C ALA A 33 1.46 7.52 19.89
N ALA A 34 1.70 8.09 18.71
CA ALA A 34 1.26 7.54 17.44
C ALA A 34 2.48 7.01 16.67
N PRO A 35 2.80 5.70 16.76
CA PRO A 35 3.91 5.12 16.01
C PRO A 35 3.71 5.28 14.49
N ASP A 36 4.78 5.27 13.70
CA ASP A 36 4.73 5.57 12.25
C ASP A 36 3.79 4.67 11.42
N THR A 37 3.50 3.45 11.89
CA THR A 37 2.64 2.48 11.18
C THR A 37 1.70 1.72 12.14
N PRO A 38 0.80 2.41 12.85
CA PRO A 38 -0.13 1.76 13.76
C PRO A 38 -1.23 1.05 12.95
N GLY A 39 -1.51 -0.21 13.29
CA GLY A 39 -2.55 -1.00 12.65
C GLY A 39 -3.86 -0.99 13.47
N PRO A 40 -5.02 -1.07 12.82
CA PRO A 40 -6.31 -1.18 13.52
C PRO A 40 -6.49 -2.56 14.15
N LEU A 41 -7.30 -2.61 15.22
CA LEU A 41 -7.82 -3.83 15.84
C LEU A 41 -9.32 -3.94 15.56
N CYS A 42 -9.79 -5.11 15.17
CA CYS A 42 -11.21 -5.41 15.10
C CYS A 42 -11.66 -6.08 16.41
N VAL A 43 -12.60 -5.42 17.11
CA VAL A 43 -13.15 -5.87 18.38
C VAL A 43 -14.58 -6.36 18.18
N PHE A 44 -14.83 -7.63 18.52
CA PHE A 44 -16.11 -8.28 18.28
C PHE A 44 -16.55 -9.24 19.39
N GLY A 45 -15.70 -9.58 20.35
CA GLY A 45 -16.02 -10.51 21.44
C GLY A 45 -17.15 -10.04 22.35
N LEU A 46 -17.83 -10.96 23.01
CA LEU A 46 -18.84 -10.63 24.03
C LEU A 46 -18.21 -9.93 25.26
N ARG A 47 -16.97 -10.29 25.58
CA ARG A 47 -16.20 -9.75 26.70
C ARG A 47 -15.01 -8.92 26.24
N ALA A 48 -15.01 -8.50 24.98
CA ALA A 48 -13.99 -7.65 24.40
C ALA A 48 -14.53 -6.22 24.25
N PHE A 49 -13.67 -5.23 24.40
CA PHE A 49 -14.04 -3.83 24.27
C PHE A 49 -12.86 -2.99 23.77
N PRO A 50 -13.12 -1.95 22.96
CA PRO A 50 -12.11 -0.98 22.60
C PRO A 50 -11.72 -0.14 23.83
N VAL A 51 -10.45 0.26 23.90
CA VAL A 51 -9.90 1.08 24.99
C VAL A 51 -9.48 2.44 24.46
N ILE A 52 -8.65 2.46 23.41
CA ILE A 52 -8.20 3.68 22.73
C ILE A 52 -8.48 3.51 21.24
N ALA A 53 -9.03 4.56 20.62
CA ALA A 53 -9.30 4.61 19.20
C ALA A 53 -8.43 5.67 18.53
N ALA A 54 -8.11 5.46 17.26
CA ALA A 54 -7.34 6.38 16.43
C ALA A 54 -8.08 6.64 15.11
N PRO A 55 -7.86 7.81 14.49
CA PRO A 55 -8.44 8.10 13.18
C PRO A 55 -7.94 7.13 12.11
N SER A 56 -8.84 6.82 11.19
CA SER A 56 -8.64 5.98 10.01
C SER A 56 -9.27 6.68 8.80
N ASP A 57 -9.42 5.99 7.67
CA ASP A 57 -10.09 6.53 6.49
C ASP A 57 -11.52 7.02 6.79
N PHE A 58 -12.02 7.98 6.01
CA PHE A 58 -13.40 8.48 6.04
C PHE A 58 -13.85 9.17 7.33
N ASP A 59 -12.92 9.80 8.06
CA ASP A 59 -13.16 10.38 9.39
C ASP A 59 -13.65 9.34 10.43
N ALA A 60 -13.46 8.05 10.15
CA ALA A 60 -13.82 6.98 11.07
C ALA A 60 -12.71 6.74 12.10
N MET A 61 -13.10 6.30 13.29
CA MET A 61 -12.23 5.88 14.37
C MET A 61 -12.14 4.35 14.40
N GLU A 62 -10.94 3.81 14.52
CA GLU A 62 -10.71 2.37 14.68
C GLU A 62 -9.92 2.10 15.97
N PRO A 63 -10.17 0.98 16.68
CA PRO A 63 -9.45 0.65 17.89
C PRO A 63 -7.94 0.47 17.62
N VAL A 64 -7.10 1.16 18.40
CA VAL A 64 -5.64 0.97 18.42
C VAL A 64 -5.17 0.27 19.70
N VAL A 65 -5.98 0.33 20.76
CA VAL A 65 -5.85 -0.51 21.96
C VAL A 65 -7.20 -1.15 22.26
N ALA A 66 -7.21 -2.45 22.49
CA ALA A 66 -8.42 -3.20 22.86
C ALA A 66 -8.12 -4.16 24.01
N ALA A 67 -9.13 -4.49 24.80
CA ALA A 67 -9.00 -5.39 25.93
C ALA A 67 -10.15 -6.40 25.96
N ALA A 68 -9.91 -7.56 26.58
CA ALA A 68 -10.95 -8.55 26.79
C ALA A 68 -10.72 -9.40 28.04
N SER A 69 -11.79 -9.95 28.61
CA SER A 69 -11.68 -11.10 29.51
C SER A 69 -11.58 -12.38 28.69
N TYR A 70 -10.56 -13.20 28.94
CA TYR A 70 -10.32 -14.46 28.23
C TYR A 70 -10.27 -15.63 29.20
N GLN A 71 -11.39 -16.35 29.28
CA GLN A 71 -11.70 -17.26 30.39
C GLN A 71 -11.59 -16.52 31.73
N ASP A 72 -10.66 -16.91 32.60
CA ASP A 72 -10.39 -16.28 33.90
C ASP A 72 -9.30 -15.20 33.80
N GLY A 73 -8.53 -15.20 32.71
CA GLY A 73 -7.51 -14.20 32.42
C GLY A 73 -8.06 -12.92 31.77
N ARG A 74 -7.18 -11.94 31.61
CA ARG A 74 -7.46 -10.63 31.02
C ARG A 74 -6.38 -10.27 30.00
N ILE A 75 -6.79 -9.81 28.83
CA ILE A 75 -5.88 -9.51 27.73
C ILE A 75 -5.97 -8.04 27.31
N VAL A 76 -4.84 -7.46 26.92
CA VAL A 76 -4.78 -6.13 26.28
C VAL A 76 -3.92 -6.22 25.02
N ALA A 77 -4.48 -5.80 23.89
CA ALA A 77 -3.83 -5.79 22.59
C ALA A 77 -3.52 -4.36 22.16
N PHE A 78 -2.31 -4.14 21.64
CA PHE A 78 -1.86 -2.90 21.04
C PHE A 78 -1.67 -3.09 19.52
N GLY A 79 -2.15 -2.11 18.74
CA GLY A 79 -2.07 -2.07 17.28
C GLY A 79 -0.66 -1.80 16.71
N ASN A 80 0.36 -1.74 17.57
CA ASN A 80 1.76 -1.72 17.16
C ASN A 80 2.66 -2.27 18.27
N ARG A 81 3.80 -2.92 17.96
CA ARG A 81 4.76 -3.34 19.00
C ARG A 81 5.55 -2.17 19.59
N ARG A 82 5.70 -1.06 18.84
CA ARG A 82 6.55 0.07 19.21
C ARG A 82 6.06 0.80 20.46
N TYR A 83 4.81 0.61 20.88
CA TYR A 83 4.34 1.10 22.19
C TYR A 83 5.18 0.58 23.38
N PHE A 84 5.98 -0.46 23.17
CA PHE A 84 6.89 -1.04 24.16
C PHE A 84 8.35 -0.57 24.01
N ASP A 85 8.64 0.22 22.96
CA ASP A 85 9.97 0.77 22.69
C ASP A 85 10.19 2.04 23.52
N GLU A 86 11.44 2.31 23.86
CA GLU A 86 11.81 3.36 24.81
C GLU A 86 11.43 4.78 24.34
N ASP A 87 11.59 5.06 23.06
CA ASP A 87 11.24 6.33 22.44
C ASP A 87 9.74 6.61 22.54
N MET A 88 8.90 5.62 22.23
CA MET A 88 7.44 5.76 22.33
C MET A 88 6.95 5.85 23.77
N MET A 89 7.54 5.09 24.71
CA MET A 89 7.16 5.14 26.12
C MET A 89 7.38 6.52 26.77
N LYS A 90 8.28 7.34 26.21
CA LYS A 90 8.56 8.72 26.65
C LYS A 90 7.59 9.76 26.09
N VAL A 91 6.78 9.39 25.09
CA VAL A 91 5.83 10.31 24.45
C VAL A 91 4.50 10.28 25.21
N ALA A 92 4.05 11.46 25.63
CA ALA A 92 2.78 11.67 26.34
C ALA A 92 2.60 10.70 27.54
N ASP A 93 1.41 10.11 27.70
CA ASP A 93 1.07 9.20 28.81
C ASP A 93 1.28 7.72 28.44
N THR A 94 2.07 7.41 27.41
CA THR A 94 2.22 6.04 26.86
C THR A 94 2.72 5.05 27.92
N SER A 95 3.73 5.43 28.71
CA SER A 95 4.23 4.59 29.81
C SER A 95 3.17 4.32 30.88
N ARG A 96 2.32 5.31 31.18
CA ARG A 96 1.20 5.15 32.11
C ARG A 96 0.11 4.23 31.55
N ALA A 97 -0.26 4.40 30.27
CA ALA A 97 -1.20 3.51 29.60
C ALA A 97 -0.72 2.05 29.61
N LEU A 98 0.58 1.82 29.37
CA LEU A 98 1.18 0.49 29.45
C LEU A 98 1.15 -0.09 30.88
N ALA A 99 1.46 0.73 31.89
CA ALA A 99 1.40 0.30 33.28
C ALA A 99 -0.03 -0.04 33.73
N ASN A 100 -1.03 0.76 33.33
CA ASN A 100 -2.44 0.49 33.59
C ASN A 100 -2.88 -0.83 32.94
N ALA A 101 -2.50 -1.05 31.67
CA ALA A 101 -2.79 -2.29 30.95
C ALA A 101 -2.22 -3.52 31.68
N LEU A 102 -0.98 -3.47 32.14
CA LEU A 102 -0.32 -4.56 32.88
C LEU A 102 -0.99 -4.85 34.22
N ARG A 103 -1.35 -3.81 35.00
CA ARG A 103 -2.05 -3.99 36.28
C ARG A 103 -3.46 -4.53 36.08
N TRP A 104 -4.21 -3.98 35.13
CA TRP A 104 -5.56 -4.44 34.82
C TRP A 104 -5.56 -5.91 34.37
N ALA A 105 -4.64 -6.28 33.47
CA ALA A 105 -4.48 -7.64 32.98
C ALA A 105 -4.10 -8.62 34.11
N ALA A 106 -3.34 -8.15 35.11
CA ALA A 106 -2.97 -8.94 36.28
C ALA A 106 -4.07 -9.02 37.37
N GLY A 107 -5.30 -8.60 37.08
CA GLY A 107 -6.39 -8.57 38.06
C GLY A 107 -6.29 -7.40 39.05
N GLU A 108 -5.86 -6.24 38.56
CA GLU A 108 -5.76 -4.96 39.30
C GLU A 108 -4.79 -5.00 40.48
N LYS A 109 -3.83 -5.94 40.47
CA LYS A 109 -2.74 -6.00 41.43
C LYS A 109 -1.89 -4.72 41.33
N ALA A 110 -1.56 -4.12 42.47
CA ALA A 110 -0.77 -2.90 42.51
C ALA A 110 0.68 -3.08 41.99
N ALA A 111 1.31 -4.20 42.35
CA ALA A 111 2.68 -4.57 41.97
C ALA A 111 2.70 -6.00 41.39
N PRO A 112 2.14 -6.21 40.19
CA PRO A 112 2.09 -7.53 39.58
C PRO A 112 3.50 -7.98 39.19
N ARG A 113 3.74 -9.29 39.25
CA ARG A 113 4.91 -9.89 38.61
C ARG A 113 4.69 -9.96 37.11
N VAL A 114 5.49 -9.20 36.36
CA VAL A 114 5.39 -9.10 34.90
C VAL A 114 6.49 -9.96 34.25
N GLY A 115 6.11 -10.92 33.44
CA GLY A 115 7.03 -11.66 32.58
C GLY A 115 7.22 -10.93 31.25
N VAL A 116 8.44 -10.57 30.89
CA VAL A 116 8.78 -9.92 29.62
C VAL A 116 9.40 -10.95 28.68
N LEU A 117 8.76 -11.18 27.53
CA LEU A 117 9.22 -12.15 26.53
C LEU A 117 9.66 -11.43 25.26
N ASP A 118 10.88 -11.72 24.80
CA ASP A 118 11.44 -11.27 23.51
C ASP A 118 11.37 -9.74 23.29
N LEU A 119 11.45 -8.96 24.37
CA LEU A 119 11.41 -7.48 24.35
C LEU A 119 12.61 -6.88 25.12
N PRO A 120 13.81 -6.84 24.51
CA PRO A 120 15.04 -6.47 25.19
C PRO A 120 14.98 -5.12 25.92
N GLY A 121 15.39 -5.13 27.18
CA GLY A 121 15.47 -3.95 28.05
C GLY A 121 14.12 -3.48 28.61
N LEU A 122 12.98 -4.07 28.21
CA LEU A 122 11.68 -3.62 28.66
C LEU A 122 11.47 -3.89 30.15
N ALA A 123 11.97 -5.02 30.67
CA ALA A 123 11.88 -5.34 32.09
C ALA A 123 12.51 -4.23 32.97
N ALA A 124 13.66 -3.69 32.59
CA ALA A 124 14.30 -2.59 33.30
C ALA A 124 13.44 -1.32 33.29
N ARG A 125 12.84 -0.98 32.15
CA ARG A 125 11.94 0.19 32.00
C ARG A 125 10.66 0.03 32.82
N LEU A 126 10.06 -1.16 32.84
CA LEU A 126 8.85 -1.43 33.63
C LEU A 126 9.11 -1.35 35.14
N LYS A 127 10.31 -1.73 35.61
CA LYS A 127 10.71 -1.54 37.02
C LYS A 127 10.70 -0.06 37.43
N LEU A 128 11.11 0.84 36.53
CA LEU A 128 11.05 2.29 36.79
C LEU A 128 9.61 2.80 36.93
N LEU A 129 8.62 2.07 36.42
CA LEU A 129 7.17 2.36 36.57
C LEU A 129 6.55 1.70 37.81
N GLY A 130 7.38 1.09 38.68
CA GLY A 130 6.93 0.42 39.90
C GLY A 130 6.33 -0.98 39.68
N LEU A 131 6.68 -1.65 38.59
CA LEU A 131 6.24 -3.02 38.30
C LEU A 131 7.35 -4.03 38.63
N ASN A 132 6.98 -5.23 39.09
CA ASN A 132 7.93 -6.31 39.35
C ASN A 132 8.20 -7.09 38.06
N ALA A 133 8.91 -6.47 37.11
CA ALA A 133 9.16 -7.05 35.79
C ALA A 133 10.44 -7.89 35.74
N VAL A 134 10.38 -9.04 35.09
CA VAL A 134 11.52 -9.95 34.86
C VAL A 134 11.49 -10.46 33.43
N ASP A 135 12.66 -10.57 32.80
CA ASP A 135 12.76 -11.26 31.51
C ASP A 135 12.53 -12.76 31.74
N VAL A 136 11.69 -13.36 30.90
CA VAL A 136 11.30 -14.77 30.99
C VAL A 136 11.32 -15.42 29.61
N ALA A 137 11.50 -16.74 29.59
CA ALA A 137 11.29 -17.55 28.39
C ALA A 137 9.86 -18.09 28.36
N LEU A 138 9.43 -18.59 27.19
CA LEU A 138 8.10 -19.16 27.01
C LEU A 138 7.80 -20.34 27.95
N GLY A 139 8.83 -21.11 28.33
CA GLY A 139 8.70 -22.21 29.29
C GLY A 139 8.44 -21.76 30.73
N ASP A 140 8.75 -20.52 31.10
CA ASP A 140 8.57 -19.98 32.45
C ASP A 140 7.13 -19.48 32.70
N LEU A 141 6.26 -19.57 31.70
CA LEU A 141 4.83 -19.26 31.83
C LEU A 141 4.03 -20.38 32.49
N GLU A 142 4.68 -21.50 32.82
CA GLU A 142 4.05 -22.67 33.43
C GLU A 142 4.67 -22.94 34.83
N GLY A 143 3.85 -23.44 35.75
CA GLY A 143 4.30 -23.93 37.06
C GLY A 143 4.33 -22.91 38.21
N PRO A 144 4.83 -23.33 39.39
CA PRO A 144 4.94 -22.47 40.57
C PRO A 144 5.87 -21.30 40.29
N GLY A 145 5.33 -20.08 40.36
CA GLY A 145 6.09 -18.88 39.99
C GLY A 145 5.98 -18.49 38.51
N ALA A 146 4.92 -18.89 37.80
CA ALA A 146 4.51 -18.17 36.61
C ALA A 146 4.21 -16.69 36.95
N PRO A 147 4.43 -15.74 36.02
CA PRO A 147 4.10 -14.34 36.24
C PRO A 147 2.58 -14.12 36.33
N ASP A 148 2.16 -13.01 36.95
CA ASP A 148 0.74 -12.62 37.00
C ASP A 148 0.23 -12.17 35.63
N VAL A 149 1.13 -11.57 34.85
CA VAL A 149 0.89 -11.06 33.50
C VAL A 149 2.15 -11.22 32.66
N ALA A 150 2.00 -11.57 31.39
CA ALA A 150 3.10 -11.57 30.42
C ALA A 150 2.95 -10.42 29.41
N ILE A 151 4.06 -9.85 28.96
CA ILE A 151 4.12 -8.89 27.85
C ILE A 151 5.02 -9.40 26.73
N THR A 152 4.51 -9.37 25.50
CA THR A 152 5.20 -9.97 24.34
C THR A 152 4.70 -9.42 23.00
N THR A 153 5.27 -9.91 21.91
CA THR A 153 4.72 -9.83 20.55
C THR A 153 4.19 -11.19 20.12
N PRO A 154 3.32 -11.29 19.11
CA PRO A 154 2.89 -12.58 18.59
C PRO A 154 4.08 -13.47 18.20
N PRO A 155 4.06 -14.76 18.57
CA PRO A 155 5.18 -15.66 18.30
C PRO A 155 5.36 -15.89 16.80
N TYR A 156 6.60 -16.01 16.34
CA TYR A 156 6.89 -16.36 14.96
C TYR A 156 6.62 -17.85 14.64
N ASP A 157 6.76 -18.74 15.63
CA ASP A 157 6.45 -20.17 15.49
C ASP A 157 4.94 -20.43 15.62
N SER A 158 4.39 -21.19 14.67
CA SER A 158 2.97 -21.24 14.34
C SER A 158 2.14 -22.27 15.14
N GLY A 159 2.76 -23.08 15.99
CA GLY A 159 2.04 -24.14 16.73
C GLY A 159 2.18 -24.04 18.24
N ARG A 160 3.38 -24.38 18.73
CA ARG A 160 3.64 -24.58 20.16
C ARG A 160 3.52 -23.28 20.96
N GLY A 161 4.10 -22.20 20.45
CA GLY A 161 4.09 -20.93 21.18
C GLY A 161 2.70 -20.32 21.33
N ILE A 162 1.86 -20.45 20.30
CA ILE A 162 0.46 -20.02 20.37
C ILE A 162 -0.29 -20.80 21.46
N ALA A 163 -0.13 -22.13 21.51
CA ALA A 163 -0.81 -22.95 22.49
C ALA A 163 -0.40 -22.64 23.94
N GLN A 164 0.90 -22.42 24.18
CA GLN A 164 1.40 -22.09 25.51
C GLN A 164 0.93 -20.70 25.96
N LEU A 165 1.01 -19.68 25.09
CA LEU A 165 0.50 -18.35 25.39
C LEU A 165 -1.02 -18.36 25.63
N ALA A 166 -1.78 -19.13 24.85
CA ALA A 166 -3.23 -19.27 25.03
C ALA A 166 -3.56 -19.89 26.39
N ALA A 167 -2.90 -21.00 26.74
CA ALA A 167 -3.09 -21.68 28.02
C ALA A 167 -2.73 -20.80 29.22
N PHE A 168 -1.70 -19.95 29.08
CA PHE A 168 -1.37 -18.95 30.09
C PHE A 168 -2.43 -17.85 30.17
N ALA A 169 -2.82 -17.25 29.03
CA ALA A 169 -3.79 -16.16 28.96
C ALA A 169 -5.22 -16.57 29.38
N HIS A 170 -5.54 -17.87 29.44
CA HIS A 170 -6.79 -18.37 30.01
C HIS A 170 -6.89 -18.18 31.53
N ARG A 171 -5.74 -18.09 32.22
CA ARG A 171 -5.66 -18.05 33.69
C ARG A 171 -4.99 -16.79 34.24
N HIS A 172 -4.19 -16.13 33.42
CA HIS A 172 -3.33 -15.01 33.79
C HIS A 172 -3.50 -13.83 32.82
N GLY A 173 -2.82 -12.72 33.08
CA GLY A 173 -2.84 -11.55 32.21
C GLY A 173 -1.97 -11.70 30.96
N LEU A 174 -2.37 -11.14 29.83
CA LEU A 174 -1.51 -11.03 28.64
C LEU A 174 -1.60 -9.62 28.02
N VAL A 175 -0.46 -8.95 27.86
CA VAL A 175 -0.35 -7.71 27.09
C VAL A 175 0.47 -7.98 25.83
N ILE A 176 -0.05 -7.62 24.67
CA ILE A 176 0.57 -8.02 23.40
C ILE A 176 0.45 -6.93 22.34
N GLY A 177 1.52 -6.71 21.58
CA GLY A 177 1.60 -5.64 20.58
C GLY A 177 2.07 -6.16 19.23
N ALA A 178 1.39 -5.74 18.16
CA ALA A 178 1.76 -6.08 16.79
C ALA A 178 1.11 -5.13 15.78
N THR A 179 1.56 -5.18 14.53
CA THR A 179 0.93 -4.46 13.41
C THR A 179 0.51 -5.48 12.36
N GLY A 180 -0.80 -5.61 12.09
CA GLY A 180 -1.34 -6.57 11.11
C GLY A 180 -0.79 -6.34 9.71
N PHE A 181 -0.97 -5.14 9.17
CA PHE A 181 -0.46 -4.73 7.86
C PHE A 181 1.06 -4.94 7.67
N GLY A 182 1.86 -4.60 8.70
CA GLY A 182 3.30 -4.79 8.65
C GLY A 182 3.70 -6.26 8.55
N TRP A 183 2.93 -7.15 9.19
CA TRP A 183 3.13 -8.59 9.07
C TRP A 183 2.76 -9.11 7.68
N GLU A 184 1.64 -8.65 7.09
CA GLU A 184 1.22 -9.08 5.73
C GLU A 184 2.26 -8.78 4.66
N ILE A 185 2.90 -7.61 4.74
CA ILE A 185 3.99 -7.23 3.83
C ILE A 185 5.17 -8.21 3.90
N ILE A 186 5.52 -8.65 5.11
CA ILE A 186 6.69 -9.51 5.36
C ILE A 186 6.38 -10.97 5.07
N ALA A 187 5.21 -11.44 5.51
CA ALA A 187 4.84 -12.85 5.56
C ALA A 187 4.39 -13.44 4.21
N ARG A 188 4.49 -12.68 3.11
CA ARG A 188 4.32 -13.03 1.69
C ARG A 188 3.57 -14.34 1.44
N ASP A 189 2.40 -14.27 0.81
CA ASP A 189 1.53 -15.43 0.51
C ASP A 189 0.84 -16.04 1.74
N SER A 190 0.79 -15.29 2.85
CA SER A 190 0.07 -15.66 4.06
C SER A 190 -1.11 -14.74 4.32
N ASP A 191 -2.29 -15.32 4.54
CA ASP A 191 -3.50 -14.60 4.97
C ASP A 191 -3.45 -14.21 6.47
N LEU A 192 -3.68 -12.92 6.76
CA LEU A 192 -3.68 -12.35 8.11
C LEU A 192 -4.69 -13.01 9.06
N VAL A 193 -5.84 -13.45 8.56
CA VAL A 193 -6.87 -14.08 9.39
C VAL A 193 -6.47 -15.51 9.78
N ARG A 194 -5.93 -16.28 8.83
CA ARG A 194 -5.63 -17.71 9.00
C ARG A 194 -4.26 -17.98 9.62
N HIS A 195 -3.25 -17.19 9.28
CA HIS A 195 -1.86 -17.56 9.57
C HIS A 195 -1.18 -16.67 10.60
N PHE A 196 -1.64 -15.44 10.79
CA PHE A 196 -1.06 -14.55 11.79
C PHE A 196 -1.29 -15.10 13.19
N SER A 197 -0.18 -15.37 13.90
CA SER A 197 -0.21 -15.99 15.24
C SER A 197 -0.98 -15.15 16.25
N GLY A 198 -0.95 -13.82 16.15
CA GLY A 198 -1.72 -12.91 17.00
C GLY A 198 -3.22 -13.12 16.85
N ASN A 199 -3.72 -13.24 15.62
CA ASN A 199 -5.14 -13.47 15.35
C ASN A 199 -5.59 -14.88 15.75
N ARG A 200 -4.73 -15.88 15.58
CA ARG A 200 -5.00 -17.24 16.08
C ARG A 200 -5.06 -17.30 17.60
N LEU A 201 -4.24 -16.50 18.28
CA LEU A 201 -4.17 -16.42 19.74
C LEU A 201 -5.36 -15.65 20.35
N LEU A 202 -5.64 -14.44 19.84
CA LEU A 202 -6.65 -13.54 20.43
C LEU A 202 -8.04 -13.61 19.76
N GLY A 203 -8.14 -14.20 18.57
CA GLY A 203 -9.41 -14.38 17.87
C GLY A 203 -10.50 -15.02 18.74
N PRO A 204 -10.21 -16.10 19.51
CA PRO A 204 -11.18 -16.68 20.43
C PRO A 204 -11.61 -15.76 21.59
N ALA A 205 -10.80 -14.77 21.95
CA ALA A 205 -11.14 -13.73 22.92
C ALA A 205 -11.95 -12.57 22.30
N GLY A 206 -12.06 -12.55 20.97
CA GLY A 206 -12.85 -11.57 20.24
C GLY A 206 -12.09 -10.30 19.84
N ILE A 207 -10.76 -10.38 19.73
CA ILE A 207 -9.89 -9.31 19.23
C ILE A 207 -9.00 -9.88 18.13
N VAL A 208 -8.93 -9.20 16.99
CA VAL A 208 -7.97 -9.52 15.92
C VAL A 208 -7.32 -8.24 15.42
N TRP A 209 -6.06 -8.30 15.02
CA TRP A 209 -5.41 -7.28 14.21
C TRP A 209 -5.96 -7.34 12.80
N ALA A 210 -6.26 -6.16 12.27
CA ALA A 210 -6.76 -5.95 10.94
C ALA A 210 -5.65 -5.47 9.99
N ASP A 211 -5.95 -5.58 8.69
CA ASP A 211 -5.19 -4.97 7.61
C ASP A 211 -5.32 -3.43 7.63
N GLY A 212 -4.45 -2.75 6.88
CA GLY A 212 -4.44 -1.29 6.77
C GLY A 212 -3.69 -0.55 7.90
N ARG A 213 -3.71 0.79 7.82
CA ARG A 213 -2.99 1.70 8.72
C ARG A 213 -3.95 2.73 9.29
N LEU A 214 -3.70 3.12 10.53
CA LEU A 214 -4.32 4.27 11.18
C LEU A 214 -3.57 5.53 10.79
N GLN A 215 -4.25 6.68 10.77
CA GLN A 215 -3.62 7.95 10.49
C GLN A 215 -2.70 8.35 11.64
N VAL A 216 -1.51 8.87 11.33
CA VAL A 216 -0.56 9.39 12.32
C VAL A 216 -0.72 10.92 12.36
N PRO A 217 -1.16 11.49 13.50
CA PRO A 217 -1.27 12.94 13.65
C PRO A 217 0.07 13.64 13.49
N ALA A 218 0.06 14.89 13.02
CA ALA A 218 1.29 15.66 12.78
C ALA A 218 2.14 15.89 14.04
N ASP A 219 1.50 15.95 15.22
CA ASP A 219 2.17 16.05 16.51
C ASP A 219 2.66 14.71 17.07
N GLY A 220 2.40 13.60 16.36
CA GLY A 220 2.82 12.25 16.72
C GLY A 220 2.08 11.66 17.92
N VAL A 221 0.90 12.18 18.26
CA VAL A 221 0.17 11.79 19.48
C VAL A 221 -1.32 11.54 19.20
N TYR A 222 -1.86 10.44 19.72
CA TYR A 222 -3.30 10.20 19.78
C TYR A 222 -3.89 10.79 21.06
N THR A 223 -4.79 11.76 20.91
CA THR A 223 -5.63 12.23 22.02
C THR A 223 -6.58 11.12 22.44
N VAL A 224 -6.61 10.81 23.72
CA VAL A 224 -7.42 9.73 24.29
C VAL A 224 -8.74 10.30 24.80
N SER A 225 -9.83 9.77 24.25
CA SER A 225 -11.19 9.98 24.72
C SER A 225 -11.92 8.64 24.84
N ALA A 226 -13.08 8.63 25.51
CA ALA A 226 -13.91 7.44 25.57
C ALA A 226 -14.25 6.98 24.13
N PRO A 227 -13.98 5.70 23.77
CA PRO A 227 -14.19 5.21 22.42
C PRO A 227 -15.68 5.15 22.07
N PRO A 228 -16.08 5.56 20.85
CA PRO A 228 -17.47 5.42 20.41
C PRO A 228 -17.89 3.95 20.41
N GLN A 229 -19.11 3.63 20.85
CA GLN A 229 -19.54 2.23 20.95
C GLN A 229 -19.57 1.51 19.60
N ILE A 230 -19.89 2.26 18.54
CA ILE A 230 -20.02 1.75 17.19
C ILE A 230 -18.69 1.36 16.54
N ILE A 231 -17.55 1.52 17.22
CA ILE A 231 -16.27 0.92 16.78
C ILE A 231 -16.12 -0.54 17.24
N HIS A 232 -17.06 -1.03 18.07
CA HIS A 232 -17.21 -2.45 18.37
C HIS A 232 -18.13 -3.10 17.33
N ALA A 233 -17.66 -4.14 16.62
CA ALA A 233 -18.32 -4.68 15.44
C ALA A 233 -19.75 -5.20 15.69
N ARG A 234 -20.01 -5.77 16.87
CA ARG A 234 -21.38 -6.21 17.25
C ARG A 234 -22.34 -5.04 17.46
N ALA A 235 -21.87 -3.93 18.04
CA ALA A 235 -22.70 -2.74 18.22
C ALA A 235 -22.97 -2.06 16.87
N ALA A 236 -21.96 -1.98 16.01
CA ALA A 236 -22.12 -1.48 14.63
C ALA A 236 -23.13 -2.33 13.83
N ALA A 237 -23.03 -3.67 13.93
CA ALA A 237 -23.96 -4.57 13.25
C ALA A 237 -25.40 -4.44 13.78
N GLN A 238 -25.59 -4.24 15.09
CA GLN A 238 -26.90 -3.95 15.68
C GLN A 238 -27.49 -2.66 15.11
N VAL A 239 -26.70 -1.58 15.15
CA VAL A 239 -27.08 -0.26 14.64
C VAL A 239 -27.45 -0.33 13.15
N ALA A 240 -26.67 -1.06 12.34
CA ALA A 240 -26.97 -1.30 10.93
C ALA A 240 -28.27 -2.10 10.71
N ALA A 241 -28.61 -3.04 11.59
CA ALA A 241 -29.82 -3.86 11.49
C ALA A 241 -31.09 -3.12 11.91
N ASP A 242 -30.99 -2.24 12.91
CA ASP A 242 -32.15 -1.50 13.44
C ASP A 242 -32.66 -0.43 12.47
N GLY A 243 -31.82 0.01 11.52
CA GLY A 243 -32.20 0.98 10.49
C GLY A 243 -32.61 2.35 11.05
N THR A 244 -32.26 2.65 12.31
CA THR A 244 -32.39 4.00 12.89
C THR A 244 -31.67 5.00 11.98
N ALA A 245 -32.10 6.27 11.93
CA ALA A 245 -31.37 7.29 11.17
C ALA A 245 -29.90 7.30 11.62
N LEU A 246 -29.06 6.60 10.84
CA LEU A 246 -27.69 6.27 11.18
C LEU A 246 -26.93 7.60 11.17
N LYS A 247 -26.76 8.22 12.33
CA LYS A 247 -26.04 9.51 12.43
C LYS A 247 -24.58 9.39 11.99
N ASP A 248 -24.02 8.18 12.03
CA ASP A 248 -22.64 7.89 11.70
C ASP A 248 -22.51 6.66 10.77
N LEU A 249 -23.09 6.79 9.58
CA LEU A 249 -23.08 5.73 8.54
C LEU A 249 -21.66 5.30 8.16
N LYS A 250 -20.73 6.26 8.07
CA LYS A 250 -19.34 6.01 7.67
C LYS A 250 -18.63 5.13 8.69
N GLN A 251 -18.73 5.47 9.99
CA GLN A 251 -18.16 4.66 11.06
C GLN A 251 -18.76 3.25 11.11
N VAL A 252 -20.09 3.14 11.00
CA VAL A 252 -20.78 1.84 11.00
C VAL A 252 -20.30 0.99 9.83
N SER A 253 -20.25 1.57 8.63
CA SER A 253 -19.77 0.87 7.44
C SER A 253 -18.34 0.41 7.61
N ARG A 254 -17.43 1.29 8.07
CA ARG A 254 -16.02 0.93 8.28
C ARG A 254 -15.90 -0.24 9.24
N THR A 255 -16.58 -0.18 10.37
CA THR A 255 -16.48 -1.19 11.43
C THR A 255 -16.99 -2.56 10.98
N ILE A 256 -18.16 -2.64 10.33
CA ILE A 256 -18.72 -3.95 9.91
C ILE A 256 -18.00 -4.51 8.67
N THR A 257 -17.56 -3.68 7.73
CA THR A 257 -16.74 -4.10 6.59
C THR A 257 -15.42 -4.67 7.08
N ARG A 258 -14.77 -4.00 8.05
CA ARG A 258 -13.53 -4.50 8.65
C ARG A 258 -13.72 -5.85 9.32
N ALA A 259 -14.78 -5.99 10.11
CA ALA A 259 -15.11 -7.24 10.77
C ALA A 259 -15.36 -8.37 9.77
N ALA A 260 -16.13 -8.12 8.70
CA ALA A 260 -16.38 -9.13 7.67
C ALA A 260 -15.07 -9.63 7.03
N LEU A 261 -14.11 -8.74 6.75
CA LEU A 261 -12.83 -9.14 6.16
C LEU A 261 -11.93 -9.89 7.16
N ASN A 262 -11.96 -9.54 8.46
CA ASN A 262 -10.93 -9.96 9.41
C ASN A 262 -11.38 -10.99 10.48
N LEU A 263 -12.68 -11.25 10.63
CA LEU A 263 -13.18 -12.23 11.60
C LEU A 263 -12.57 -13.62 11.37
N PRO A 264 -12.37 -14.45 12.41
CA PRO A 264 -11.95 -15.85 12.25
C PRO A 264 -12.96 -16.65 11.39
N ALA A 265 -12.47 -17.59 10.57
CA ALA A 265 -13.34 -18.43 9.73
C ALA A 265 -14.34 -19.28 10.54
N GLY A 266 -13.97 -19.67 11.76
CA GLY A 266 -14.82 -20.43 12.68
C GLY A 266 -15.67 -19.56 13.63
N ASP A 267 -15.79 -18.25 13.41
CA ASP A 267 -16.64 -17.42 14.25
C ASP A 267 -18.12 -17.82 14.12
N THR A 268 -18.73 -18.22 15.23
CA THR A 268 -20.12 -18.64 15.31
C THR A 268 -21.04 -17.55 15.87
N VAL A 269 -20.49 -16.41 16.28
CA VAL A 269 -21.23 -15.38 17.02
C VAL A 269 -21.64 -14.20 16.15
N LEU A 270 -20.70 -13.59 15.43
CA LEU A 270 -20.94 -12.36 14.66
C LEU A 270 -21.02 -12.64 13.15
N LEU A 271 -20.13 -13.46 12.60
CA LEU A 271 -20.06 -13.72 11.16
C LEU A 271 -21.40 -14.21 10.58
N PRO A 272 -22.13 -15.19 11.17
CA PRO A 272 -23.45 -15.59 10.67
C PRO A 272 -24.48 -14.44 10.71
N LYS A 273 -24.35 -13.51 11.65
CA LYS A 273 -25.23 -12.34 11.77
C LYS A 273 -24.91 -11.30 10.69
N LEU A 274 -23.63 -11.08 10.41
CA LEU A 274 -23.21 -10.22 9.30
C LEU A 274 -23.67 -10.79 7.96
N GLU A 275 -23.59 -12.11 7.77
CA GLU A 275 -24.12 -12.78 6.58
C GLU A 275 -25.63 -12.63 6.43
N ALA A 276 -26.38 -12.76 7.53
CA ALA A 276 -27.83 -12.54 7.51
C ALA A 276 -28.17 -11.08 7.21
N LEU A 277 -27.40 -10.13 7.75
CA LEU A 277 -27.57 -8.70 7.52
C LEU A 277 -27.25 -8.31 6.07
N ALA A 278 -26.15 -8.80 5.51
CA ALA A 278 -25.77 -8.55 4.12
C ALA A 278 -26.81 -9.01 3.11
N LYS A 279 -27.50 -10.13 3.36
CA LYS A 279 -28.60 -10.61 2.49
C LYS A 279 -29.72 -9.59 2.30
N THR A 280 -29.88 -8.65 3.23
CA THR A 280 -30.90 -7.58 3.11
C THR A 280 -30.56 -6.54 2.06
N ALA A 281 -29.29 -6.41 1.65
CA ALA A 281 -28.85 -5.54 0.56
C ALA A 281 -29.10 -6.15 -0.84
N GLY A 282 -29.47 -7.43 -0.92
CA GLY A 282 -29.57 -8.16 -2.18
C GLY A 282 -28.21 -8.43 -2.80
N VAL A 283 -28.19 -8.67 -4.11
CA VAL A 283 -26.96 -8.81 -4.90
C VAL A 283 -26.41 -7.42 -5.17
N VAL A 284 -25.15 -7.18 -4.82
CA VAL A 284 -24.50 -5.88 -4.97
C VAL A 284 -23.32 -6.03 -5.92
N VAL A 285 -23.36 -5.31 -7.04
CA VAL A 285 -22.31 -5.33 -8.05
C VAL A 285 -21.91 -3.87 -8.32
N PRO A 286 -20.78 -3.39 -7.77
CA PRO A 286 -20.33 -2.03 -8.05
C PRO A 286 -20.07 -1.83 -9.54
N SER A 287 -20.49 -0.68 -10.04
CA SER A 287 -20.21 -0.19 -11.39
C SER A 287 -20.10 1.33 -11.38
N GLU A 288 -19.64 1.93 -12.49
CA GLU A 288 -19.67 3.39 -12.67
C GLU A 288 -21.09 3.97 -12.55
N THR A 289 -22.11 3.22 -12.98
CA THR A 289 -23.53 3.66 -12.98
C THR A 289 -24.28 3.34 -11.69
N ASP A 290 -23.79 2.40 -10.89
CA ASP A 290 -24.31 2.06 -9.57
C ASP A 290 -23.15 1.84 -8.58
N PRO A 291 -22.46 2.93 -8.19
CA PRO A 291 -21.31 2.81 -7.33
C PRO A 291 -21.71 2.56 -5.87
N VAL A 292 -20.83 1.93 -5.10
CA VAL A 292 -21.06 1.63 -3.68
C VAL A 292 -20.31 2.60 -2.78
N ARG A 293 -21.08 3.42 -2.06
CA ARG A 293 -20.57 4.49 -1.20
C ARG A 293 -20.34 4.03 0.23
N VAL A 294 -19.46 4.74 0.93
CA VAL A 294 -19.13 4.52 2.35
C VAL A 294 -20.32 4.73 3.29
N ASP A 295 -21.30 5.53 2.90
CA ASP A 295 -22.53 5.73 3.65
C ASP A 295 -23.60 4.64 3.39
N GLN A 296 -23.25 3.57 2.65
CA GLN A 296 -24.11 2.42 2.37
C GLN A 296 -23.60 1.15 3.07
N PRO A 297 -23.68 1.07 4.41
CA PRO A 297 -23.03 0.03 5.21
C PRO A 297 -23.43 -1.39 4.82
N LEU A 298 -24.72 -1.63 4.52
CA LEU A 298 -25.21 -2.96 4.14
C LEU A 298 -24.67 -3.42 2.78
N ARG A 299 -24.50 -2.50 1.83
CA ARG A 299 -23.92 -2.79 0.50
C ARG A 299 -22.43 -3.09 0.61
N ARG A 300 -21.69 -2.28 1.40
CA ARG A 300 -20.28 -2.55 1.68
C ARG A 300 -20.06 -3.85 2.43
N LEU A 301 -20.95 -4.18 3.37
CA LEU A 301 -20.90 -5.45 4.08
C LEU A 301 -21.10 -6.65 3.14
N ALA A 302 -22.05 -6.56 2.19
CA ALA A 302 -22.27 -7.59 1.20
C ALA A 302 -21.02 -7.86 0.35
N ILE A 303 -20.40 -6.80 -0.17
CA ILE A 303 -19.14 -6.88 -0.93
C ILE A 303 -18.01 -7.49 -0.10
N ALA A 304 -17.85 -7.06 1.16
CA ALA A 304 -16.82 -7.58 2.05
C ALA A 304 -16.96 -9.09 2.28
N LEU A 305 -18.19 -9.57 2.47
CA LEU A 305 -18.47 -11.00 2.64
C LEU A 305 -18.34 -11.79 1.34
N GLU A 306 -18.65 -11.21 0.19
CA GLU A 306 -18.38 -11.82 -1.11
C GLU A 306 -16.87 -11.96 -1.37
N GLN A 307 -16.09 -10.90 -1.13
CA GLN A 307 -14.63 -10.97 -1.21
C GLN A 307 -14.08 -12.03 -0.27
N ARG A 308 -14.56 -12.06 0.98
CA ARG A 308 -14.18 -13.07 1.97
C ARG A 308 -14.42 -14.49 1.44
N LYS A 309 -15.57 -14.76 0.83
CA LYS A 309 -15.90 -16.07 0.26
C LYS A 309 -14.94 -16.43 -0.88
N ILE A 310 -14.65 -15.49 -1.77
CA ILE A 310 -13.71 -15.69 -2.89
C ILE A 310 -12.31 -15.99 -2.36
N ARG A 311 -11.80 -15.19 -1.42
CA ARG A 311 -10.47 -15.33 -0.80
C ARG A 311 -10.25 -16.71 -0.16
N TYR A 312 -11.32 -17.31 0.37
CA TYR A 312 -11.26 -18.56 1.13
C TYR A 312 -11.71 -19.80 0.37
N ALA A 313 -12.22 -19.64 -0.85
CA ALA A 313 -12.57 -20.74 -1.74
C ALA A 313 -11.31 -21.47 -2.22
N THR A 314 -11.38 -22.80 -2.29
CA THR A 314 -10.43 -23.56 -3.11
C THR A 314 -10.66 -23.24 -4.59
N PRO A 315 -9.67 -23.45 -5.50
CA PRO A 315 -9.85 -23.13 -6.91
C PRO A 315 -11.13 -23.70 -7.54
N HIS A 316 -11.56 -24.91 -7.15
CA HIS A 316 -12.77 -25.56 -7.66
C HIS A 316 -14.08 -25.01 -7.09
N GLN A 317 -14.01 -24.23 -6.01
CA GLN A 317 -15.17 -23.58 -5.38
C GLN A 317 -15.37 -22.15 -5.89
N VAL A 318 -14.38 -21.57 -6.57
CA VAL A 318 -14.50 -20.25 -7.17
C VAL A 318 -15.46 -20.35 -8.37
N GLY A 319 -16.46 -19.48 -8.40
CA GLY A 319 -17.35 -19.30 -9.55
C GLY A 319 -17.16 -17.92 -10.18
N ALA A 320 -17.68 -17.73 -11.39
CA ALA A 320 -17.67 -16.43 -12.05
C ALA A 320 -18.49 -15.42 -11.24
N HIS A 321 -17.88 -14.30 -10.87
CA HIS A 321 -18.57 -13.20 -10.21
C HIS A 321 -19.34 -12.37 -11.25
N PRO A 322 -20.58 -11.90 -10.98
CA PRO A 322 -21.31 -11.05 -11.92
C PRO A 322 -20.55 -9.78 -12.35
N ALA A 323 -19.77 -9.20 -11.44
CA ALA A 323 -18.93 -8.03 -11.74
C ALA A 323 -17.90 -8.29 -12.84
N ALA A 324 -17.47 -9.55 -13.05
CA ALA A 324 -16.50 -9.91 -14.08
C ALA A 324 -16.94 -9.47 -15.48
N ALA A 325 -18.25 -9.48 -15.75
CA ALA A 325 -18.81 -9.05 -17.02
C ALA A 325 -18.75 -7.52 -17.24
N ILE A 326 -18.67 -6.75 -16.15
CA ILE A 326 -18.54 -5.28 -16.17
C ILE A 326 -17.05 -4.93 -16.25
N PHE A 327 -16.26 -5.45 -15.32
CA PHE A 327 -14.82 -5.23 -15.24
C PHE A 327 -14.15 -6.44 -14.57
N PRO A 328 -13.09 -7.03 -15.15
CA PRO A 328 -12.34 -6.60 -16.33
C PRO A 328 -13.03 -6.89 -17.68
N GLY A 329 -14.14 -7.63 -17.70
CA GLY A 329 -14.91 -7.93 -18.91
C GLY A 329 -15.04 -9.43 -19.18
N SER A 330 -16.03 -9.78 -19.99
CA SER A 330 -16.36 -11.17 -20.30
C SER A 330 -15.42 -11.81 -21.32
N VAL A 331 -15.16 -13.10 -21.12
CA VAL A 331 -14.60 -13.97 -22.17
C VAL A 331 -15.75 -14.46 -23.05
N PRO A 332 -15.63 -14.43 -24.39
CA PRO A 332 -16.65 -14.99 -25.28
C PRO A 332 -16.95 -16.47 -24.96
N PRO A 333 -18.22 -16.90 -24.87
CA PRO A 333 -18.57 -18.27 -24.47
C PRO A 333 -17.96 -19.35 -25.37
N ASP A 334 -17.82 -19.05 -26.66
CA ASP A 334 -17.28 -19.90 -27.73
C ASP A 334 -15.74 -19.89 -27.81
N ALA A 335 -15.06 -19.07 -27.00
CA ALA A 335 -13.61 -19.05 -26.95
C ALA A 335 -13.05 -20.40 -26.49
N GLY A 336 -12.28 -21.07 -27.36
CA GLY A 336 -11.66 -22.35 -27.05
C GLY A 336 -10.69 -22.27 -25.87
N ARG A 337 -10.77 -23.24 -24.96
CA ARG A 337 -9.82 -23.37 -23.84
C ARG A 337 -8.58 -24.08 -24.35
N VAL A 338 -7.43 -23.49 -24.06
CA VAL A 338 -6.13 -23.95 -24.55
C VAL A 338 -5.28 -24.52 -23.41
N ALA A 339 -4.38 -25.41 -23.78
CA ALA A 339 -3.20 -25.75 -23.00
C ALA A 339 -1.97 -25.39 -23.83
N ARG A 340 -1.09 -24.54 -23.29
CA ARG A 340 0.11 -24.08 -24.00
C ARG A 340 1.35 -24.19 -23.13
N ASP A 341 2.44 -24.60 -23.75
CA ASP A 341 3.77 -24.44 -23.20
C ASP A 341 4.25 -23.03 -23.51
N GLN A 342 4.30 -22.19 -22.48
CA GLN A 342 4.74 -20.82 -22.59
C GLN A 342 6.22 -20.72 -22.25
N VAL A 343 7.02 -20.24 -23.20
CA VAL A 343 8.41 -19.85 -22.95
C VAL A 343 8.39 -18.51 -22.20
N ILE A 344 8.96 -18.51 -21.00
CA ILE A 344 9.18 -17.33 -20.17
C ILE A 344 10.64 -16.94 -20.31
N ASP A 345 10.88 -15.76 -20.89
CA ASP A 345 12.20 -15.16 -21.03
C ASP A 345 12.25 -13.93 -20.11
N THR A 346 12.99 -14.07 -19.02
CA THR A 346 13.10 -13.04 -17.99
C THR A 346 14.06 -11.92 -18.36
N ALA A 347 14.88 -12.11 -19.41
CA ALA A 347 15.99 -11.23 -19.76
C ALA A 347 16.91 -10.86 -18.56
N GLY A 348 16.97 -11.72 -17.53
CA GLY A 348 17.72 -11.46 -16.30
C GLY A 348 17.15 -10.35 -15.42
N LYS A 349 15.89 -9.95 -15.61
CA LYS A 349 15.20 -8.90 -14.84
C LYS A 349 14.07 -9.48 -13.99
N PRO A 350 13.81 -8.96 -12.78
CA PRO A 350 12.59 -9.28 -12.04
C PRO A 350 11.37 -8.66 -12.72
N GLY A 351 10.17 -9.17 -12.41
CA GLY A 351 8.92 -8.55 -12.85
C GLY A 351 7.81 -9.55 -13.13
N TRP A 352 6.81 -9.09 -13.89
CA TRP A 352 5.68 -9.89 -14.36
C TRP A 352 5.84 -10.17 -15.86
N TRP A 353 6.05 -11.43 -16.20
CA TRP A 353 6.22 -11.88 -17.58
C TRP A 353 4.87 -12.32 -18.15
N GLY A 354 4.42 -11.61 -19.19
CA GLY A 354 3.19 -11.91 -19.91
C GLY A 354 3.21 -13.31 -20.50
N THR A 355 2.04 -13.95 -20.53
CA THR A 355 1.87 -15.29 -21.14
C THR A 355 1.05 -15.26 -22.42
N GLY A 356 0.37 -14.15 -22.74
CA GLY A 356 -0.61 -14.11 -23.83
C GLY A 356 -1.83 -15.01 -23.59
N LEU A 357 -2.09 -15.33 -22.33
CA LEU A 357 -3.21 -16.16 -21.88
C LEU A 357 -4.04 -15.40 -20.85
N TYR A 358 -5.33 -15.70 -20.82
CA TYR A 358 -6.32 -15.10 -19.94
C TYR A 358 -7.11 -16.19 -19.22
N ALA A 359 -7.28 -16.06 -17.91
CA ALA A 359 -8.12 -16.94 -17.13
C ALA A 359 -9.58 -16.53 -17.27
N PRO A 360 -10.47 -17.41 -17.77
CA PRO A 360 -11.90 -17.12 -17.75
C PRO A 360 -12.41 -16.95 -16.30
N PRO A 361 -13.36 -16.04 -16.04
CA PRO A 361 -13.89 -15.82 -14.70
C PRO A 361 -14.41 -17.12 -14.07
N GLY A 362 -13.90 -17.45 -12.89
CA GLY A 362 -14.27 -18.63 -12.11
C GLY A 362 -13.76 -19.98 -12.62
N GLU A 363 -13.10 -20.04 -13.77
CA GLU A 363 -12.55 -21.30 -14.28
C GLU A 363 -11.18 -21.61 -13.63
N VAL A 364 -10.90 -22.91 -13.43
CA VAL A 364 -9.63 -23.37 -12.87
C VAL A 364 -8.56 -23.37 -13.94
N ILE A 365 -7.47 -22.64 -13.66
CA ILE A 365 -6.24 -22.66 -14.43
C ILE A 365 -5.25 -23.61 -13.77
N THR A 366 -4.67 -24.50 -14.57
CA THR A 366 -3.61 -25.40 -14.11
C THR A 366 -2.27 -24.95 -14.67
N ILE A 367 -1.35 -24.63 -13.77
CA ILE A 367 0.03 -24.23 -14.06
C ILE A 367 0.93 -25.42 -13.76
N ARG A 368 1.73 -25.86 -14.72
CA ARG A 368 2.75 -26.90 -14.51
C ARG A 368 4.14 -26.37 -14.81
N ILE A 369 5.04 -26.62 -13.87
CA ILE A 369 6.45 -26.25 -13.91
C ILE A 369 7.32 -27.49 -13.68
N SER A 370 8.56 -27.43 -14.13
CA SER A 370 9.52 -28.50 -13.86
C SER A 370 9.90 -28.54 -12.37
N PRO A 371 10.31 -29.71 -11.83
CA PRO A 371 10.70 -29.84 -10.43
C PRO A 371 11.76 -28.82 -9.98
N GLU A 372 12.67 -28.43 -10.88
CA GLU A 372 13.78 -27.51 -10.59
C GLU A 372 13.32 -26.07 -10.33
N LEU A 373 12.13 -25.70 -10.82
CA LEU A 373 11.51 -24.38 -10.63
C LEU A 373 10.70 -24.29 -9.33
N THR A 374 10.38 -25.43 -8.69
CA THR A 374 9.53 -25.46 -7.50
C THR A 374 10.20 -24.74 -6.34
N GLY A 375 9.46 -23.85 -5.67
CA GLY A 375 9.95 -23.13 -4.49
C GLY A 375 11.06 -22.11 -4.76
N LYS A 376 11.29 -21.73 -6.03
CA LYS A 376 12.31 -20.74 -6.42
C LYS A 376 11.84 -19.29 -6.31
N GLY A 377 10.74 -19.02 -5.60
CA GLY A 377 10.15 -17.68 -5.45
C GLY A 377 9.36 -17.21 -6.67
N LEU A 378 8.97 -18.12 -7.56
CA LEU A 378 8.05 -17.85 -8.67
C LEU A 378 6.60 -17.95 -8.20
N HIS A 379 5.74 -17.11 -8.75
CA HIS A 379 4.29 -17.13 -8.52
C HIS A 379 3.53 -16.85 -9.82
N VAL A 380 2.29 -17.32 -9.87
CA VAL A 380 1.33 -16.94 -10.92
C VAL A 380 0.49 -15.77 -10.41
N VAL A 381 0.23 -14.81 -11.30
CA VAL A 381 -0.71 -13.70 -11.08
C VAL A 381 -1.82 -13.81 -12.12
N VAL A 382 -3.07 -13.68 -11.69
CA VAL A 382 -4.27 -13.65 -12.54
C VAL A 382 -4.99 -12.33 -12.31
N GLY A 383 -4.95 -11.45 -13.30
CA GLY A 383 -5.42 -10.06 -13.19
C GLY A 383 -4.25 -9.09 -13.08
N VAL A 384 -4.25 -8.04 -13.92
CA VAL A 384 -3.17 -7.04 -13.94
C VAL A 384 -3.40 -5.91 -12.92
N HIS A 385 -4.65 -5.69 -12.53
CA HIS A 385 -5.08 -4.65 -11.59
C HIS A 385 -4.82 -5.06 -10.15
N ASN A 386 -3.74 -4.57 -9.54
CA ASN A 386 -3.35 -4.95 -8.18
C ASN A 386 -3.79 -3.96 -7.09
N ASP A 387 -4.45 -2.87 -7.47
CA ASP A 387 -5.03 -1.93 -6.51
C ASP A 387 -6.11 -2.59 -5.66
N THR A 388 -6.02 -2.35 -4.35
CA THR A 388 -7.12 -2.58 -3.41
C THR A 388 -7.81 -1.24 -3.14
N LEU A 389 -9.15 -1.24 -3.12
CA LEU A 389 -9.93 0.00 -3.06
C LEU A 389 -10.65 0.22 -1.72
N TRP A 390 -10.41 -0.62 -0.70
CA TRP A 390 -11.18 -0.62 0.55
C TRP A 390 -11.19 0.73 1.30
N HIS A 391 -10.18 1.56 1.07
CA HIS A 391 -10.00 2.91 1.64
C HIS A 391 -10.60 4.04 0.79
N LEU A 392 -11.23 3.76 -0.36
CA LEU A 392 -11.96 4.76 -1.15
C LEU A 392 -13.37 5.00 -0.62
N GLU A 393 -13.88 6.23 -0.73
CA GLU A 393 -15.24 6.58 -0.28
C GLU A 393 -16.34 5.97 -1.15
N THR A 394 -16.00 5.64 -2.39
CA THR A 394 -16.91 5.11 -3.39
C THR A 394 -16.18 4.02 -4.17
N TRP A 395 -16.87 2.93 -4.50
CA TRP A 395 -16.33 1.84 -5.31
C TRP A 395 -17.12 1.74 -6.61
N GLN A 396 -16.42 1.83 -7.74
CA GLN A 396 -17.01 1.66 -9.08
C GLN A 396 -16.76 0.26 -9.67
N ARG A 397 -15.98 -0.57 -8.97
CA ARG A 397 -15.81 -2.00 -9.22
C ARG A 397 -15.63 -2.74 -7.91
N MET A 398 -15.51 -4.06 -7.97
CA MET A 398 -15.12 -4.83 -6.77
C MET A 398 -13.74 -4.35 -6.26
N PRO A 399 -13.56 -4.17 -4.93
CA PRO A 399 -12.33 -3.58 -4.40
C PRO A 399 -11.05 -4.35 -4.67
N GLU A 400 -11.13 -5.66 -4.89
CA GLU A 400 -10.01 -6.56 -5.18
C GLU A 400 -10.44 -7.51 -6.31
N ILE A 401 -9.69 -7.53 -7.42
CA ILE A 401 -10.05 -8.35 -8.60
C ILE A 401 -8.94 -9.26 -9.11
N SER A 402 -7.79 -9.29 -8.43
CA SER A 402 -6.64 -10.11 -8.81
C SER A 402 -6.40 -11.25 -7.84
N ALA A 403 -5.81 -12.34 -8.34
CA ALA A 403 -5.45 -13.51 -7.56
C ALA A 403 -4.00 -13.92 -7.80
N THR A 404 -3.33 -14.41 -6.75
CA THR A 404 -1.93 -14.85 -6.83
C THR A 404 -1.77 -16.22 -6.17
N SER A 405 -0.79 -17.00 -6.64
CA SER A 405 -0.42 -18.26 -6.00
C SER A 405 1.05 -18.59 -6.26
N THR A 406 1.75 -19.05 -5.22
CA THR A 406 3.15 -19.48 -5.30
C THR A 406 3.30 -20.79 -6.06
N LEU A 407 4.35 -20.90 -6.87
CA LEU A 407 4.68 -22.11 -7.61
C LEU A 407 5.64 -23.00 -6.79
N ASN A 408 5.14 -23.55 -5.69
CA ASN A 408 5.90 -24.39 -4.76
C ASN A 408 5.84 -25.89 -5.08
N GLN A 409 5.11 -26.26 -6.13
CA GLN A 409 4.87 -27.64 -6.55
C GLN A 409 4.78 -27.70 -8.07
N THR A 410 4.98 -28.90 -8.63
CA THR A 410 5.02 -29.11 -10.09
C THR A 410 3.69 -28.87 -10.78
N GLU A 411 2.57 -29.01 -10.07
CA GLU A 411 1.23 -28.62 -10.54
C GLU A 411 0.57 -27.70 -9.52
N THR A 412 0.28 -26.46 -9.92
CA THR A 412 -0.47 -25.49 -9.12
C THR A 412 -1.79 -25.17 -9.81
N ARG A 413 -2.89 -25.16 -9.05
CA ARG A 413 -4.22 -24.79 -9.54
C ARG A 413 -4.64 -23.47 -8.93
N ILE A 414 -5.15 -22.56 -9.75
CA ILE A 414 -5.64 -21.25 -9.33
C ILE A 414 -6.93 -20.93 -10.08
N ALA A 415 -7.83 -20.19 -9.45
CA ALA A 415 -9.00 -19.62 -10.09
C ALA A 415 -9.17 -18.17 -9.60
N ASN A 416 -9.71 -17.31 -10.45
CA ASN A 416 -10.07 -15.94 -10.09
C ASN A 416 -11.52 -15.70 -10.48
N ALA A 417 -12.35 -15.25 -9.53
CA ALA A 417 -13.78 -15.01 -9.75
C ALA A 417 -14.04 -13.95 -10.84
N PHE A 418 -13.08 -13.05 -11.09
CA PHE A 418 -13.16 -11.99 -12.09
C PHE A 418 -12.46 -12.32 -13.41
N GLY A 419 -11.70 -13.42 -13.44
CA GLY A 419 -10.78 -13.72 -14.53
C GLY A 419 -9.61 -12.74 -14.58
N GLY A 420 -8.82 -12.79 -15.65
CA GLY A 420 -7.72 -11.84 -15.84
C GLY A 420 -6.58 -12.39 -16.68
N ALA A 421 -5.72 -11.49 -17.17
CA ALA A 421 -4.48 -11.89 -17.83
C ALA A 421 -3.59 -12.70 -16.86
N ILE A 422 -2.94 -13.74 -17.39
CA ILE A 422 -2.09 -14.65 -16.61
C ILE A 422 -0.63 -14.22 -16.78
N TYR A 423 0.06 -14.03 -15.66
CA TYR A 423 1.48 -13.72 -15.61
C TYR A 423 2.22 -14.76 -14.79
N ILE A 424 3.46 -15.02 -15.18
CA ILE A 424 4.44 -15.62 -14.27
C ILE A 424 5.28 -14.47 -13.73
N ALA A 425 5.48 -14.44 -12.42
CA ALA A 425 6.15 -13.33 -11.75
C ALA A 425 7.19 -13.82 -10.74
N GLY A 426 8.22 -13.00 -10.53
CA GLY A 426 9.27 -13.31 -9.57
C GLY A 426 10.58 -12.59 -9.87
N ARG A 427 11.64 -13.09 -9.27
CA ARG A 427 13.02 -12.71 -9.60
C ARG A 427 13.60 -13.71 -10.60
N PRO A 428 14.50 -13.27 -11.49
CA PRO A 428 15.18 -14.17 -12.41
C PRO A 428 16.01 -15.18 -11.61
N LEU A 429 16.04 -16.42 -12.08
CA LEU A 429 16.87 -17.45 -11.47
C LEU A 429 18.32 -17.22 -11.90
N LYS A 430 19.26 -17.34 -10.94
CA LYS A 430 20.67 -16.96 -11.12
C LYS A 430 21.31 -17.53 -12.39
N ASP A 431 20.97 -18.78 -12.74
CA ASP A 431 21.56 -19.51 -13.85
C ASP A 431 20.53 -19.88 -14.94
N GLN A 432 19.30 -19.36 -14.85
CA GLN A 432 18.23 -19.68 -15.79
C GLN A 432 17.35 -18.46 -16.07
N THR A 433 17.61 -17.80 -17.19
CA THR A 433 16.80 -16.66 -17.66
C THR A 433 15.62 -17.08 -18.51
N VAL A 434 15.64 -18.29 -19.07
CA VAL A 434 14.58 -18.84 -19.92
C VAL A 434 14.10 -20.18 -19.36
N PHE A 435 12.78 -20.33 -19.23
CA PHE A 435 12.15 -21.58 -18.81
C PHE A 435 10.75 -21.74 -19.42
N VAL A 436 10.20 -22.95 -19.34
CA VAL A 436 8.89 -23.28 -19.91
C VAL A 436 7.89 -23.52 -18.78
N VAL A 437 6.67 -22.98 -18.96
CA VAL A 437 5.54 -23.21 -18.06
C VAL A 437 4.35 -23.68 -18.89
N ASN A 438 3.77 -24.82 -18.55
CA ASN A 438 2.53 -25.29 -19.16
C ASN A 438 1.33 -24.63 -18.45
N ILE A 439 0.46 -24.00 -19.22
CA ILE A 439 -0.74 -23.32 -18.70
C ILE A 439 -1.96 -23.89 -19.41
N ALA A 440 -2.86 -24.51 -18.65
CA ALA A 440 -4.06 -25.19 -19.16
C ALA A 440 -5.34 -24.61 -18.58
N GLY A 441 -6.40 -24.60 -19.39
CA GLY A 441 -7.73 -24.05 -19.04
C GLY A 441 -7.89 -22.56 -19.35
N ALA A 442 -6.86 -21.95 -19.97
CA ALA A 442 -6.88 -20.53 -20.31
C ALA A 442 -7.49 -20.27 -21.69
N VAL A 443 -7.72 -19.00 -21.99
CA VAL A 443 -8.11 -18.51 -23.31
C VAL A 443 -6.99 -17.66 -23.90
N ALA A 444 -6.80 -17.71 -25.21
CA ALA A 444 -5.78 -16.90 -25.89
C ALA A 444 -6.11 -15.40 -25.81
N ALA A 445 -5.12 -14.60 -25.44
CA ALA A 445 -5.24 -13.15 -25.31
C ALA A 445 -4.39 -12.42 -26.36
N PRO A 446 -4.85 -11.27 -26.89
CA PRO A 446 -4.03 -10.47 -27.79
C PRO A 446 -2.71 -10.07 -27.13
N ARG A 447 -1.59 -10.39 -27.80
CA ARG A 447 -0.27 -9.99 -27.32
C ARG A 447 0.62 -9.57 -28.49
N TYR A 448 1.29 -8.45 -28.30
CA TYR A 448 2.38 -7.99 -29.17
C TYR A 448 3.65 -7.86 -28.35
N VAL A 449 4.74 -8.45 -28.84
CA VAL A 449 6.07 -8.32 -28.23
C VAL A 449 7.03 -7.71 -29.26
N ALA A 450 7.54 -6.51 -28.97
CA ALA A 450 8.44 -5.79 -29.86
C ALA A 450 9.66 -6.66 -30.25
N GLY A 451 9.94 -6.72 -31.55
CA GLY A 451 11.02 -7.53 -32.12
C GLY A 451 10.78 -9.05 -32.13
N LYS A 452 9.68 -9.56 -31.55
CA LYS A 452 9.32 -10.99 -31.56
C LYS A 452 8.04 -11.28 -32.34
N THR A 453 7.01 -10.45 -32.23
CA THR A 453 5.73 -10.61 -32.96
C THR A 453 5.80 -9.94 -34.33
N PRO A 454 5.69 -10.68 -35.46
CA PRO A 454 5.59 -10.08 -36.78
C PRO A 454 4.34 -9.19 -36.92
N ILE A 455 4.46 -8.04 -37.59
CA ILE A 455 3.34 -7.09 -37.72
C ILE A 455 2.17 -7.67 -38.53
N ALA A 456 2.43 -8.50 -39.54
CA ALA A 456 1.37 -9.22 -40.25
C ALA A 456 0.60 -10.15 -39.31
N GLU A 457 1.32 -10.91 -38.47
CA GLU A 457 0.69 -11.79 -37.47
C GLU A 457 -0.12 -11.00 -36.44
N TRP A 458 0.37 -9.83 -36.03
CA TRP A 458 -0.37 -8.93 -35.16
C TRP A 458 -1.74 -8.53 -35.77
N ARG A 459 -1.72 -8.05 -37.01
CA ARG A 459 -2.90 -7.54 -37.72
C ARG A 459 -3.90 -8.64 -38.06
N ASP A 460 -3.39 -9.80 -38.48
CA ASP A 460 -4.21 -10.87 -39.02
C ASP A 460 -4.77 -11.78 -37.92
N ILE A 461 -4.01 -11.99 -36.85
CA ILE A 461 -4.27 -13.00 -35.82
C ILE A 461 -4.32 -12.39 -34.42
N GLN A 462 -3.20 -11.85 -33.90
CA GLN A 462 -3.06 -11.58 -32.46
C GLN A 462 -4.09 -10.59 -31.93
N ARG A 463 -4.29 -9.46 -32.60
CA ARG A 463 -5.24 -8.42 -32.16
C ARG A 463 -6.70 -8.87 -32.18
N LYS A 464 -7.01 -10.01 -32.81
CA LYS A 464 -8.35 -10.60 -32.92
C LYS A 464 -8.62 -11.71 -31.90
N LEU A 465 -7.64 -12.07 -31.08
CA LEU A 465 -7.80 -13.12 -30.06
C LEU A 465 -8.88 -12.77 -29.02
N PRO A 466 -9.64 -13.75 -28.51
CA PRO A 466 -10.94 -13.52 -27.88
C PRO A 466 -10.91 -12.86 -26.49
N ALA A 467 -9.79 -12.89 -25.76
CA ALA A 467 -9.75 -12.34 -24.41
C ALA A 467 -10.12 -10.83 -24.35
N PRO A 468 -10.73 -10.36 -23.23
CA PRO A 468 -11.18 -8.97 -23.09
C PRO A 468 -10.04 -7.96 -22.89
N TRP A 469 -8.84 -8.42 -22.55
CA TRP A 469 -7.65 -7.58 -22.35
C TRP A 469 -6.49 -8.06 -23.22
N ALA A 470 -5.69 -7.09 -23.63
CA ALA A 470 -4.54 -7.23 -24.49
C ALA A 470 -3.27 -6.71 -23.82
N GLU A 471 -2.12 -7.18 -24.29
CA GLU A 471 -0.80 -6.71 -23.86
C GLU A 471 0.06 -6.30 -25.06
N ILE A 472 0.57 -5.08 -25.04
CA ILE A 472 1.54 -4.57 -26.02
C ILE A 472 2.81 -4.24 -25.25
N GLU A 473 3.91 -4.92 -25.54
CA GLU A 473 5.11 -4.83 -24.72
C GLU A 473 6.43 -4.80 -25.52
N SER A 474 7.45 -4.30 -24.85
CA SER A 474 8.86 -4.32 -25.23
C SER A 474 9.73 -4.87 -24.09
N ALA A 475 11.06 -4.82 -24.25
CA ALA A 475 11.99 -5.16 -23.16
C ALA A 475 12.03 -4.13 -22.01
N LYS A 476 11.35 -2.98 -22.15
CA LYS A 476 11.36 -1.86 -21.20
C LYS A 476 9.99 -1.57 -20.59
N ILE A 477 8.89 -1.84 -21.29
CA ILE A 477 7.56 -1.51 -20.79
C ILE A 477 6.48 -2.40 -21.41
N ALA A 478 5.43 -2.69 -20.64
CA ALA A 478 4.22 -3.39 -21.05
C ALA A 478 2.98 -2.52 -20.80
N LEU A 479 2.13 -2.40 -21.80
CA LEU A 479 0.83 -1.74 -21.73
C LEU A 479 -0.25 -2.81 -21.71
N SER A 480 -1.02 -2.86 -20.62
CA SER A 480 -2.19 -3.73 -20.53
C SER A 480 -3.43 -2.89 -20.78
N VAL A 481 -4.19 -3.18 -21.83
CA VAL A 481 -5.33 -2.37 -22.28
C VAL A 481 -6.53 -3.24 -22.65
N PRO A 482 -7.76 -2.71 -22.66
CA PRO A 482 -8.92 -3.43 -23.18
C PRO A 482 -8.70 -3.86 -24.62
N SER A 483 -9.04 -5.10 -24.95
CA SER A 483 -8.91 -5.64 -26.31
C SER A 483 -9.73 -4.86 -27.33
N SER A 484 -10.84 -4.23 -26.91
CA SER A 484 -11.64 -3.33 -27.75
C SER A 484 -10.83 -2.16 -28.31
N ALA A 485 -9.84 -1.66 -27.58
CA ALA A 485 -9.01 -0.54 -28.00
C ALA A 485 -7.94 -0.93 -29.04
N ILE A 486 -7.66 -2.22 -29.21
CA ILE A 486 -6.58 -2.71 -30.09
C ILE A 486 -7.08 -3.50 -31.31
N ARG A 487 -8.40 -3.77 -31.42
CA ARG A 487 -8.96 -4.59 -32.52
C ARG A 487 -8.58 -4.05 -33.89
N ASP A 488 -8.54 -2.72 -34.02
CA ASP A 488 -8.22 -2.01 -35.26
C ASP A 488 -6.89 -1.24 -35.18
N PHE A 489 -6.02 -1.59 -34.21
CA PHE A 489 -4.72 -0.95 -34.05
C PHE A 489 -3.64 -1.67 -34.87
N ASP A 490 -3.08 -1.02 -35.89
CA ASP A 490 -2.21 -1.66 -36.90
C ASP A 490 -0.70 -1.56 -36.65
N SER A 491 -0.25 -0.62 -35.80
CA SER A 491 1.17 -0.24 -35.69
C SER A 491 1.70 -0.24 -34.26
N PRO A 492 1.67 -1.39 -33.56
CA PRO A 492 2.21 -1.51 -32.20
C PRO A 492 3.74 -1.39 -32.13
N ASP A 493 4.47 -1.71 -33.21
CA ASP A 493 5.91 -1.47 -33.35
C ASP A 493 6.26 0.00 -33.16
N GLN A 494 5.63 0.88 -33.92
CA GLN A 494 5.89 2.33 -33.87
C GLN A 494 5.51 2.93 -32.51
N LEU A 495 4.47 2.39 -31.86
CA LEU A 495 4.10 2.80 -30.51
C LEU A 495 5.16 2.36 -29.49
N MET A 496 5.66 1.12 -29.58
CA MET A 496 6.69 0.61 -28.68
C MET A 496 8.03 1.32 -28.87
N GLU A 497 8.36 1.78 -30.08
CA GLU A 497 9.54 2.64 -30.30
C GLU A 497 9.47 3.96 -29.50
N VAL A 498 8.30 4.60 -29.46
CA VAL A 498 8.09 5.82 -28.65
C VAL A 498 8.19 5.52 -27.17
N TRP A 499 7.52 4.48 -26.69
CA TRP A 499 7.59 4.09 -25.29
C TRP A 499 9.00 3.66 -24.85
N ASP A 500 9.73 2.95 -25.70
CA ASP A 500 11.13 2.58 -25.44
C ASP A 500 12.06 3.80 -25.38
N ARG A 501 11.75 4.84 -26.15
CA ARG A 501 12.42 6.14 -26.09
C ARG A 501 12.10 6.88 -24.81
N VAL A 502 10.83 6.93 -24.39
CA VAL A 502 10.40 7.53 -23.11
C VAL A 502 11.12 6.88 -21.95
N VAL A 503 11.03 5.55 -21.80
CA VAL A 503 11.72 4.82 -20.72
C VAL A 503 13.23 5.00 -20.84
N GLY A 504 13.80 4.93 -22.04
CA GLY A 504 15.23 5.11 -22.25
C GLY A 504 15.77 6.47 -21.84
N LEU A 505 15.00 7.55 -22.05
CA LEU A 505 15.37 8.89 -21.60
C LEU A 505 15.32 9.02 -20.08
N GLN A 506 14.33 8.39 -19.43
CA GLN A 506 14.27 8.39 -17.98
C GLN A 506 15.34 7.51 -17.34
N ASP A 507 15.63 6.34 -17.91
CA ASP A 507 16.77 5.48 -17.55
C ASP A 507 18.07 6.30 -17.64
N GLU A 508 18.28 7.02 -18.75
CA GLU A 508 19.47 7.84 -18.98
C GLU A 508 19.63 8.92 -17.90
N LEU A 509 18.55 9.66 -17.61
CA LEU A 509 18.58 10.67 -16.55
C LEU A 509 18.86 10.04 -15.17
N ALA A 510 18.26 8.88 -14.87
CA ALA A 510 18.43 8.17 -13.60
C ALA A 510 19.82 7.55 -13.41
N GLY A 511 20.69 7.61 -14.43
CA GLY A 511 22.00 6.96 -14.45
C GLY A 511 21.94 5.45 -14.65
N TRP A 512 20.86 4.91 -15.22
CA TRP A 512 20.71 3.48 -15.50
C TRP A 512 21.32 3.11 -16.85
N LYS A 513 22.22 2.12 -16.83
CA LYS A 513 22.77 1.50 -18.05
C LYS A 513 21.74 0.62 -18.76
N THR A 514 20.88 -0.02 -17.98
CA THR A 514 19.77 -0.86 -18.43
C THR A 514 18.59 -0.68 -17.49
N SER A 515 17.37 -0.67 -18.02
CA SER A 515 16.16 -0.56 -17.19
C SER A 515 16.10 -1.76 -16.23
N PRO A 516 15.90 -1.55 -14.92
CA PRO A 516 15.98 -2.60 -13.90
C PRO A 516 14.81 -3.59 -13.98
N ILE A 517 13.71 -3.17 -14.60
CA ILE A 517 12.49 -3.94 -14.82
C ILE A 517 11.86 -3.51 -16.14
N ALA A 518 11.03 -4.36 -16.74
CA ALA A 518 10.10 -3.92 -17.78
C ALA A 518 8.89 -3.29 -17.07
N TRP A 519 8.77 -1.97 -17.09
CA TRP A 519 7.70 -1.20 -16.44
C TRP A 519 6.32 -1.62 -16.95
N ARG A 520 5.26 -1.28 -16.22
CA ARG A 520 3.91 -1.69 -16.60
C ARG A 520 2.93 -0.55 -16.38
N MET A 521 2.02 -0.37 -17.33
CA MET A 521 0.94 0.62 -17.26
C MET A 521 -0.39 -0.06 -17.49
N VAL A 522 -1.37 0.24 -16.64
CA VAL A 522 -2.72 -0.32 -16.76
C VAL A 522 -3.78 0.73 -16.42
N PRO A 523 -4.77 0.93 -17.30
CA PRO A 523 -5.98 1.66 -16.98
C PRO A 523 -6.95 0.83 -16.14
N ASP A 524 -7.67 1.49 -15.25
CA ASP A 524 -8.69 0.93 -14.38
C ASP A 524 -9.90 1.85 -14.35
N VAL A 525 -11.09 1.31 -14.05
CA VAL A 525 -12.28 2.11 -13.78
C VAL A 525 -12.14 2.88 -12.46
N ASP A 526 -11.38 2.32 -11.51
CA ASP A 526 -11.19 2.89 -10.18
C ASP A 526 -9.76 2.58 -9.68
N ILE A 527 -9.04 3.59 -9.19
CA ILE A 527 -7.63 3.48 -8.77
C ILE A 527 -7.46 3.86 -7.30
N ALA A 528 -6.43 3.32 -6.65
CA ALA A 528 -6.23 3.46 -5.21
C ALA A 528 -5.93 4.91 -4.77
N GLY A 529 -5.53 5.80 -5.66
CA GLY A 529 -5.33 7.20 -5.30
C GLY A 529 -5.00 8.12 -6.45
N GLY A 530 -5.28 9.40 -6.26
CA GLY A 530 -5.00 10.45 -7.24
C GLY A 530 -5.79 10.28 -8.54
N TRP A 531 -5.24 10.85 -9.60
CA TRP A 531 -5.77 10.75 -10.97
C TRP A 531 -5.02 9.72 -11.81
N LEU A 532 -3.71 9.63 -11.57
CA LEU A 532 -2.82 8.55 -11.91
C LEU A 532 -1.92 8.33 -10.69
N HIS A 533 -1.31 7.16 -10.57
CA HIS A 533 -0.25 6.96 -9.58
C HIS A 533 0.82 5.98 -10.06
N ALA A 534 2.04 6.22 -9.61
CA ALA A 534 3.19 5.38 -9.83
C ALA A 534 3.09 4.04 -9.10
N GLY A 535 3.95 3.11 -9.52
CA GLY A 535 3.97 1.75 -9.01
C GLY A 535 4.36 0.72 -10.06
N TYR A 536 4.12 -0.54 -9.73
CA TYR A 536 4.26 -1.66 -10.64
C TYR A 536 3.00 -2.53 -10.56
N PRO A 537 1.97 -2.24 -11.37
CA PRO A 537 1.93 -1.27 -12.47
C PRO A 537 1.72 0.19 -12.04
N ILE A 538 1.97 1.11 -12.97
CA ILE A 538 1.46 2.48 -12.96
C ILE A 538 -0.02 2.41 -13.33
N MET A 539 -0.87 2.98 -12.47
CA MET A 539 -2.33 2.93 -12.61
C MET A 539 -2.86 4.27 -13.13
N MET A 540 -3.96 4.21 -13.88
CA MET A 540 -4.62 5.38 -14.46
C MET A 540 -6.10 5.10 -14.70
N HIS A 541 -6.92 6.14 -14.87
CA HIS A 541 -8.32 5.93 -15.27
C HIS A 541 -8.48 5.48 -16.73
N MET A 542 -9.57 4.77 -17.04
CA MET A 542 -9.90 4.23 -18.37
C MET A 542 -9.82 5.24 -19.51
N GLU A 543 -10.13 6.51 -19.27
CA GLU A 543 -10.05 7.57 -20.29
C GLU A 543 -8.64 7.78 -20.85
N ARG A 544 -7.61 7.36 -20.12
CA ARG A 544 -6.20 7.48 -20.51
C ARG A 544 -5.76 6.47 -21.56
N VAL A 545 -6.56 5.44 -21.85
CA VAL A 545 -6.29 4.44 -22.91
C VAL A 545 -5.94 5.11 -24.24
N LYS A 546 -6.64 6.20 -24.60
CA LYS A 546 -6.40 6.92 -25.85
C LYS A 546 -4.99 7.52 -25.93
N VAL A 547 -4.51 8.11 -24.84
CA VAL A 547 -3.16 8.69 -24.79
C VAL A 547 -2.12 7.56 -24.76
N LEU A 548 -2.39 6.51 -23.98
CA LEU A 548 -1.49 5.35 -23.83
C LEU A 548 -1.17 4.66 -25.17
N LEU A 549 -2.15 4.61 -26.07
CA LEU A 549 -2.04 3.96 -27.38
C LEU A 549 -1.76 4.92 -28.55
N SER A 550 -1.58 6.22 -28.30
CA SER A 550 -1.41 7.21 -29.37
C SER A 550 0.03 7.74 -29.43
N ARG A 551 0.76 7.32 -30.47
CA ARG A 551 2.06 7.89 -30.82
C ARG A 551 2.03 9.42 -30.86
N ASP A 552 1.06 9.99 -31.57
CA ASP A 552 1.03 11.43 -31.81
C ASP A 552 0.74 12.23 -30.52
N LEU A 553 -0.13 11.71 -29.64
CA LEU A 553 -0.37 12.35 -28.34
C LEU A 553 0.83 12.22 -27.40
N LEU A 554 1.58 11.12 -27.47
CA LEU A 554 2.82 10.96 -26.70
C LEU A 554 3.91 11.93 -27.19
N LEU A 555 4.04 12.11 -28.50
CA LEU A 555 4.99 13.06 -29.09
C LEU A 555 4.57 14.53 -28.90
N ALA A 556 3.28 14.81 -28.76
CA ALA A 556 2.77 16.13 -28.40
C ALA A 556 3.12 16.54 -26.95
N GLY A 557 3.52 15.58 -26.10
CA GLY A 557 4.05 15.84 -24.77
C GLY A 557 3.02 16.38 -23.78
N TRP A 558 2.99 17.70 -23.56
CA TRP A 558 2.28 18.32 -22.43
C TRP A 558 0.81 18.64 -22.70
N GLU A 559 0.46 18.93 -23.96
CA GLU A 559 -0.91 19.25 -24.35
C GLU A 559 -1.61 18.02 -24.95
N GLY A 560 -2.91 17.90 -24.69
CA GLY A 560 -3.73 16.82 -25.23
C GLY A 560 -5.23 17.15 -25.21
N PRO A 561 -6.07 16.23 -25.69
CA PRO A 561 -7.53 16.42 -25.78
C PRO A 561 -8.19 16.73 -24.43
N ASP A 562 -7.53 16.33 -23.34
CA ASP A 562 -7.96 16.51 -21.95
C ASP A 562 -7.19 17.61 -21.20
N LYS A 563 -6.42 18.45 -21.92
CA LYS A 563 -5.51 19.48 -21.37
C LYS A 563 -4.36 18.95 -20.51
N HIS A 564 -4.15 17.63 -20.44
CA HIS A 564 -3.09 17.00 -19.66
C HIS A 564 -2.08 16.22 -20.50
N GLY A 565 -2.41 15.89 -21.76
CA GLY A 565 -1.46 15.31 -22.70
C GLY A 565 -0.84 14.01 -22.17
N ALA A 566 0.42 13.75 -22.49
CA ALA A 566 1.22 12.64 -21.97
C ALA A 566 1.96 12.95 -20.66
N TRP A 567 1.93 14.20 -20.18
CA TRP A 567 2.68 14.63 -18.98
C TRP A 567 2.46 13.70 -17.78
N GLY A 568 1.20 13.41 -17.43
CA GLY A 568 0.88 12.55 -16.29
C GLY A 568 1.52 11.16 -16.39
N LEU A 569 1.58 10.57 -17.59
CA LEU A 569 2.21 9.26 -17.79
C LEU A 569 3.73 9.33 -17.60
N PHE A 570 4.36 10.41 -18.07
CA PHE A 570 5.80 10.63 -17.89
C PHE A 570 6.15 10.96 -16.44
N HIS A 571 5.27 11.68 -15.74
CA HIS A 571 5.39 12.04 -14.34
C HIS A 571 5.34 10.80 -13.42
N GLU A 572 4.35 9.91 -13.61
CA GLU A 572 4.28 8.66 -12.84
C GLU A 572 5.43 7.70 -13.14
N LEU A 573 5.87 7.64 -14.41
CA LEU A 573 7.08 6.90 -14.74
C LEU A 573 8.31 7.54 -14.10
N GLY A 574 8.33 8.87 -13.96
CA GLY A 574 9.39 9.62 -13.29
C GLY A 574 9.51 9.26 -11.80
N HIS A 575 8.39 9.07 -11.11
CA HIS A 575 8.35 8.52 -9.74
C HIS A 575 9.06 7.17 -9.64
N ASN A 576 8.85 6.28 -10.63
CA ASN A 576 9.53 4.99 -10.69
C ASN A 576 11.05 5.08 -10.96
N HIS A 577 11.54 6.21 -11.49
CA HIS A 577 12.96 6.49 -11.72
C HIS A 577 13.60 7.35 -10.63
N GLN A 578 12.81 7.86 -9.67
CA GLN A 578 13.33 8.60 -8.54
C GLN A 578 14.22 7.75 -7.63
N SER A 579 15.00 8.42 -6.77
CA SER A 579 15.79 7.76 -5.74
C SER A 579 15.73 8.51 -4.42
N ASP A 580 15.47 7.75 -3.36
CA ASP A 580 15.52 8.23 -1.98
C ASP A 580 16.87 8.88 -1.60
N ASP A 581 17.96 8.57 -2.31
CA ASP A 581 19.30 9.13 -2.04
C ASP A 581 19.38 10.65 -2.30
N TRP A 582 18.55 11.17 -3.20
CA TRP A 582 18.51 12.60 -3.53
C TRP A 582 17.13 13.24 -3.42
N THR A 583 16.05 12.44 -3.26
CA THR A 583 14.71 12.94 -2.92
C THR A 583 14.62 13.13 -1.41
N PHE A 584 14.76 14.38 -0.95
CA PHE A 584 14.56 14.77 0.44
C PHE A 584 13.13 15.25 0.71
N GLU A 585 12.78 15.44 1.98
CA GLU A 585 11.45 15.81 2.43
C GLU A 585 10.90 17.02 1.66
N GLY A 586 9.65 16.93 1.18
CA GLY A 586 9.01 17.94 0.33
C GLY A 586 9.32 17.81 -1.17
N ALA A 587 10.29 17.00 -1.58
CA ALA A 587 10.72 16.91 -2.99
C ALA A 587 10.10 15.72 -3.77
N VAL A 588 9.28 14.88 -3.13
CA VAL A 588 8.70 13.65 -3.76
C VAL A 588 7.90 13.99 -5.02
N GLU A 589 7.04 15.02 -4.99
CA GLU A 589 6.28 15.48 -6.17
C GLU A 589 7.01 16.54 -7.00
N VAL A 590 8.31 16.71 -6.76
CA VAL A 590 9.13 17.75 -7.40
C VAL A 590 10.14 17.09 -8.34
N THR A 591 10.94 16.18 -7.82
CA THR A 591 12.08 15.62 -8.55
C THR A 591 11.69 14.63 -9.65
N ASN A 592 10.49 14.08 -9.62
CA ASN A 592 9.92 13.22 -10.68
C ASN A 592 9.62 14.05 -11.92
N ASN A 593 9.24 15.32 -11.74
CA ASN A 593 9.01 16.22 -12.85
C ASN A 593 10.26 16.42 -13.70
N LEU A 594 11.47 16.27 -13.14
CA LEU A 594 12.71 16.32 -13.92
C LEU A 594 12.72 15.28 -15.03
N PHE A 595 12.19 14.08 -14.78
CA PHE A 595 12.12 13.03 -15.80
C PHE A 595 11.06 13.34 -16.87
N ALA A 596 9.91 13.88 -16.47
CA ALA A 596 8.87 14.30 -17.42
C ALA A 596 9.31 15.47 -18.30
N LEU A 597 9.98 16.47 -17.70
CA LEU A 597 10.59 17.60 -18.40
C LEU A 597 11.68 17.13 -19.36
N TYR A 598 12.55 16.21 -18.93
CA TYR A 598 13.61 15.66 -19.78
C TYR A 598 13.05 14.93 -21.00
N VAL A 599 11.99 14.13 -20.84
CA VAL A 599 11.29 13.50 -21.98
C VAL A 599 10.69 14.56 -22.90
N GLY A 600 10.01 15.57 -22.35
CA GLY A 600 9.43 16.67 -23.11
C GLY A 600 10.47 17.38 -23.99
N GLU A 601 11.64 17.69 -23.43
CA GLU A 601 12.69 18.40 -24.16
C GLU A 601 13.39 17.51 -25.18
N GLN A 602 13.76 16.28 -24.82
CA GLN A 602 14.60 15.40 -25.64
C GLN A 602 13.84 14.57 -26.69
N MET A 603 12.52 14.46 -26.56
CA MET A 603 11.67 13.68 -27.48
C MET A 603 10.57 14.52 -28.12
N CYS A 604 9.89 15.37 -27.35
CA CYS A 604 8.74 16.16 -27.83
C CYS A 604 9.14 17.51 -28.41
N ASN A 605 10.42 17.90 -28.34
CA ASN A 605 10.94 19.22 -28.72
C ASN A 605 10.22 20.36 -27.96
N LEU A 606 9.89 20.11 -26.69
CA LEU A 606 9.23 21.08 -25.81
C LEU A 606 10.27 21.61 -24.81
N PRO A 607 10.86 22.80 -25.04
CA PRO A 607 11.80 23.39 -24.09
C PRO A 607 11.10 23.74 -22.77
N LEU A 608 11.83 23.75 -21.65
CA LEU A 608 11.28 24.07 -20.33
C LEU A 608 10.37 25.31 -20.32
N ALA A 609 10.79 26.37 -21.03
CA ALA A 609 10.06 27.64 -21.08
C ALA A 609 8.67 27.54 -21.74
N SER A 610 8.40 26.50 -22.57
CA SER A 610 7.06 26.27 -23.12
C SER A 610 6.18 25.42 -22.21
N HIS A 611 6.70 24.93 -21.08
CA HIS A 611 5.89 24.21 -20.09
C HIS A 611 5.06 25.23 -19.32
N PRO A 612 3.76 25.03 -19.11
CA PRO A 612 2.95 25.96 -18.33
C PRO A 612 3.57 26.27 -16.96
N ARG A 613 4.14 25.26 -16.27
CA ARG A 613 4.81 25.44 -14.97
C ARG A 613 6.29 25.84 -15.06
N GLY A 614 6.93 25.62 -16.21
CA GLY A 614 8.34 25.98 -16.43
C GLY A 614 8.54 27.36 -17.07
N SER A 615 7.45 28.03 -17.45
CA SER A 615 7.51 29.35 -18.07
C SER A 615 8.07 30.40 -17.11
N PRO A 616 8.89 31.37 -17.58
CA PRO A 616 9.42 32.43 -16.72
C PRO A 616 8.32 33.21 -15.98
N GLN A 617 7.16 33.42 -16.61
CA GLN A 617 6.01 34.05 -15.99
C GLN A 617 5.50 33.24 -14.79
N TYR A 618 5.24 31.94 -14.98
CA TYR A 618 4.71 31.10 -13.91
C TYR A 618 5.68 31.00 -12.73
N ARG A 619 6.98 30.89 -12.99
CA ARG A 619 8.01 30.88 -11.93
C ARG A 619 8.04 32.19 -11.17
N ALA A 620 7.96 33.33 -11.87
CA ALA A 620 7.86 34.64 -11.23
C ALA A 620 6.62 34.75 -10.32
N GLU A 621 5.48 34.22 -10.77
CA GLU A 621 4.24 34.17 -9.97
C GLU A 621 4.39 33.29 -8.72
N GLN A 622 5.08 32.14 -8.81
CA GLN A 622 5.34 31.30 -7.63
C GLN A 622 6.32 31.98 -6.66
N MET A 623 7.42 32.53 -7.17
CA MET A 623 8.40 33.25 -6.36
C MET A 623 7.80 34.45 -5.64
N ALA A 624 6.86 35.18 -6.27
CA ALA A 624 6.18 36.31 -5.65
C ALA A 624 5.34 35.94 -4.41
N ARG A 625 5.01 34.66 -4.24
CA ARG A 625 4.27 34.13 -3.07
C ARG A 625 5.20 33.74 -1.91
N TYR A 626 6.52 33.82 -2.10
CA TYR A 626 7.51 33.41 -1.10
C TYR A 626 8.23 34.62 -0.49
N ASP A 627 8.28 34.67 0.85
CA ASP A 627 8.97 35.75 1.57
C ASP A 627 10.48 35.45 1.64
N PHE A 628 11.21 35.88 0.63
CA PHE A 628 12.67 35.72 0.58
C PHE A 628 13.43 36.50 1.66
N ALA A 629 12.80 37.46 2.34
CA ALA A 629 13.41 38.12 3.50
C ALA A 629 13.34 37.24 4.76
N ARG A 630 12.40 36.29 4.80
CA ARG A 630 12.21 35.30 5.87
C ARG A 630 12.01 33.92 5.27
N PRO A 631 13.06 33.32 4.66
CA PRO A 631 12.93 32.06 3.96
C PRO A 631 12.51 30.95 4.93
N ASP A 632 11.46 30.23 4.57
CA ASP A 632 10.86 29.14 5.33
C ASP A 632 10.90 27.84 4.52
N PHE A 633 11.55 26.81 5.09
CA PHE A 633 11.63 25.50 4.48
C PHE A 633 10.32 24.73 4.58
N GLU A 634 9.51 24.93 5.62
CA GLU A 634 8.21 24.26 5.74
C GLU A 634 7.27 24.73 4.63
N LYS A 635 7.28 26.03 4.33
CA LYS A 635 6.57 26.57 3.17
C LYS A 635 7.06 25.95 1.86
N TRP A 636 8.38 25.83 1.67
CA TRP A 636 8.98 25.17 0.50
C TRP A 636 8.51 23.71 0.37
N LYS A 637 8.55 22.93 1.45
CA LYS A 637 8.14 21.51 1.46
C LYS A 637 6.66 21.31 1.14
N SER A 638 5.81 22.24 1.59
CA SER A 638 4.36 22.15 1.41
C SER A 638 3.87 22.54 0.01
N ASP A 639 4.75 23.09 -0.84
CA ASP A 639 4.36 23.73 -2.10
C ASP A 639 5.24 23.21 -3.25
N MET A 640 4.76 22.16 -3.92
CA MET A 640 5.53 21.48 -4.98
C MET A 640 5.87 22.41 -6.15
N ASP A 641 4.99 23.35 -6.49
CA ASP A 641 5.19 24.27 -7.61
C ASP A 641 6.30 25.26 -7.27
N LEU A 642 6.31 25.77 -6.03
CA LEU A 642 7.41 26.60 -5.52
C LEU A 642 8.73 25.82 -5.46
N ALA A 643 8.70 24.59 -4.96
CA ALA A 643 9.88 23.75 -4.84
C ALA A 643 10.50 23.43 -6.21
N LEU A 644 9.67 23.18 -7.23
CA LEU A 644 10.10 22.90 -8.60
C LEU A 644 10.88 24.06 -9.21
N VAL A 645 10.52 25.32 -8.91
CA VAL A 645 11.26 26.51 -9.38
C VAL A 645 12.75 26.41 -9.04
N THR A 646 13.11 25.85 -7.89
CA THR A 646 14.53 25.73 -7.49
C THR A 646 15.33 24.84 -8.44
N TYR A 647 14.71 23.76 -8.92
CA TYR A 647 15.34 22.86 -9.88
C TYR A 647 15.31 23.44 -11.29
N GLU A 648 14.24 24.12 -11.68
CA GLU A 648 14.11 24.80 -12.97
C GLU A 648 15.14 25.94 -13.12
N GLN A 649 15.44 26.68 -12.06
CA GLN A 649 16.50 27.70 -12.06
C GLN A 649 17.90 27.10 -12.27
N LEU A 650 18.16 25.93 -11.67
CA LEU A 650 19.41 25.19 -11.89
C LEU A 650 19.47 24.65 -13.32
N LEU A 651 18.35 24.15 -13.83
CA LEU A 651 18.24 23.62 -15.19
C LEU A 651 18.45 24.72 -16.24
N ASP A 652 17.81 25.87 -16.10
CA ASP A 652 18.00 27.02 -17.01
C ASP A 652 19.45 27.51 -17.04
N ALA A 653 20.13 27.48 -15.88
CA ALA A 653 21.47 28.03 -15.77
C ALA A 653 22.57 27.07 -16.24
N PHE A 654 22.37 25.76 -16.07
CA PHE A 654 23.43 24.77 -16.25
C PHE A 654 23.08 23.62 -17.20
N GLY A 655 21.83 23.52 -17.66
CA GLY A 655 21.33 22.47 -18.54
C GLY A 655 21.25 21.09 -17.88
N TRP A 656 20.95 20.06 -18.68
CA TRP A 656 20.73 18.69 -18.20
C TRP A 656 22.01 17.91 -17.84
N ALA A 657 23.17 18.30 -18.36
CA ALA A 657 24.41 17.53 -18.17
C ALA A 657 24.80 17.39 -16.68
N PRO A 658 24.75 18.44 -15.85
CA PRO A 658 24.97 18.31 -14.41
C PRO A 658 24.01 17.35 -13.71
N PHE A 659 22.71 17.39 -14.03
CA PHE A 659 21.72 16.48 -13.45
C PHE A 659 22.04 15.02 -13.74
N ARG A 660 22.28 14.69 -15.02
CA ARG A 660 22.68 13.32 -15.43
C ARG A 660 23.92 12.85 -14.69
N ASN A 661 24.94 13.70 -14.57
CA ASN A 661 26.20 13.35 -13.92
C ASN A 661 26.02 13.13 -12.41
N VAL A 662 25.26 13.99 -11.73
CA VAL A 662 24.98 13.83 -10.29
C VAL A 662 24.15 12.58 -10.03
N PHE A 663 23.10 12.32 -10.82
CA PHE A 663 22.28 11.11 -10.65
C PHE A 663 23.07 9.83 -10.94
N ALA A 664 23.94 9.83 -11.95
CA ALA A 664 24.88 8.74 -12.19
C ALA A 664 25.88 8.56 -11.02
N GLU A 665 26.41 9.66 -10.46
CA GLU A 665 27.29 9.63 -9.29
C GLU A 665 26.61 8.95 -8.10
N TYR A 666 25.35 9.31 -7.79
CA TYR A 666 24.57 8.64 -6.74
C TYR A 666 24.39 7.14 -7.01
N ARG A 667 24.14 6.76 -8.26
CA ARG A 667 23.92 5.36 -8.64
C ARG A 667 25.13 4.48 -8.36
N ASP A 668 26.31 5.03 -8.61
CA ASP A 668 27.59 4.34 -8.43
C ASP A 668 28.10 4.34 -6.97
N LEU A 669 27.38 5.00 -6.04
CA LEU A 669 27.78 5.07 -4.63
C LEU A 669 27.71 3.71 -3.93
N PRO A 670 28.75 3.36 -3.14
CA PRO A 670 28.68 2.29 -2.15
C PRO A 670 27.57 2.57 -1.13
N ALA A 671 26.91 1.52 -0.64
CA ALA A 671 25.82 1.64 0.34
C ALA A 671 26.23 2.39 1.63
N ALA A 672 27.50 2.33 2.03
CA ALA A 672 28.03 3.02 3.21
C ALA A 672 28.11 4.55 3.04
N GLU A 673 28.20 5.04 1.80
CA GLU A 673 28.36 6.47 1.46
C GLU A 673 27.02 7.15 1.11
N ARG A 674 25.94 6.38 1.02
CA ARG A 674 24.60 6.90 0.77
C ARG A 674 24.07 7.68 1.98
N PRO A 675 23.31 8.75 1.76
CA PRO A 675 22.73 9.53 2.85
C PRO A 675 21.70 8.69 3.62
N LYS A 676 21.76 8.77 4.95
CA LYS A 676 20.91 8.01 5.88
C LYS A 676 19.85 8.88 6.53
N THR A 677 20.03 10.19 6.49
CA THR A 677 19.10 11.18 7.05
C THR A 677 18.74 12.22 6.01
N ASP A 678 17.59 12.87 6.18
CA ASP A 678 17.14 13.92 5.26
C ASP A 678 18.13 15.11 5.19
N ALA A 679 18.78 15.42 6.32
CA ALA A 679 19.84 16.42 6.37
C ALA A 679 21.05 16.02 5.51
N GLU A 680 21.47 14.76 5.57
CA GLU A 680 22.55 14.24 4.72
C GLU A 680 22.17 14.26 3.24
N LYS A 681 20.91 13.99 2.88
CA LYS A 681 20.43 14.08 1.48
C LYS A 681 20.61 15.50 0.94
N ARG A 682 20.15 16.51 1.69
CA ARG A 682 20.29 17.94 1.31
C ARG A 682 21.75 18.37 1.22
N ASP A 683 22.58 17.94 2.16
CA ASP A 683 24.02 18.23 2.15
C ASP A 683 24.72 17.62 0.94
N GLN A 684 24.45 16.33 0.65
CA GLN A 684 25.05 15.66 -0.50
C GLN A 684 24.57 16.29 -1.81
N TRP A 685 23.28 16.63 -1.94
CA TRP A 685 22.75 17.29 -3.13
C TRP A 685 23.46 18.64 -3.38
N LEU A 686 23.57 19.49 -2.34
CA LEU A 686 24.29 20.76 -2.42
C LEU A 686 25.73 20.55 -2.90
N VAL A 687 26.46 19.63 -2.26
CA VAL A 687 27.90 19.45 -2.50
C VAL A 687 28.17 18.87 -3.90
N ARG A 688 27.46 17.80 -4.28
CA ARG A 688 27.66 17.12 -5.57
C ARG A 688 27.29 18.05 -6.72
N PHE A 689 26.12 18.69 -6.66
CA PHE A 689 25.69 19.59 -7.73
C PHE A 689 26.62 20.81 -7.84
N SER A 690 27.02 21.43 -6.72
CA SER A 690 27.98 22.54 -6.71
C SER A 690 29.31 22.19 -7.38
N ARG A 691 29.84 20.99 -7.09
CA ARG A 691 31.08 20.49 -7.71
C ARG A 691 30.90 20.27 -9.21
N GLN A 692 29.76 19.71 -9.60
CA GLN A 692 29.45 19.41 -11.00
C GLN A 692 29.31 20.68 -11.87
N VAL A 693 28.80 21.77 -11.30
CA VAL A 693 28.67 23.06 -12.01
C VAL A 693 29.84 24.03 -11.76
N HIS A 694 30.82 23.63 -10.94
CA HIS A 694 31.94 24.45 -10.51
C HIS A 694 31.50 25.81 -9.94
N ARG A 695 30.44 25.83 -9.13
CA ARG A 695 29.92 27.01 -8.44
C ARG A 695 29.53 26.68 -7.01
N ASN A 696 29.69 27.64 -6.12
CA ASN A 696 29.19 27.56 -4.75
C ASN A 696 27.71 27.94 -4.72
N LEU A 697 26.85 26.92 -4.56
CA LEU A 697 25.39 27.09 -4.46
C LEU A 697 24.89 27.30 -3.02
N GLY A 698 25.80 27.44 -2.04
CA GLY A 698 25.42 27.66 -0.65
C GLY A 698 24.51 28.88 -0.45
N PRO A 699 24.80 30.05 -1.06
CA PRO A 699 23.91 31.21 -1.02
C PRO A 699 22.54 30.96 -1.64
N PHE A 700 22.47 30.19 -2.74
CA PHE A 700 21.23 29.83 -3.40
C PHE A 700 20.32 28.99 -2.50
N PHE A 701 20.86 27.94 -1.85
CA PHE A 701 20.11 27.12 -0.89
C PHE A 701 19.65 27.94 0.32
N THR A 702 20.49 28.86 0.79
CA THR A 702 20.16 29.77 1.90
C THR A 702 18.99 30.69 1.54
N ALA A 703 18.98 31.25 0.33
CA ALA A 703 17.90 32.12 -0.13
C ALA A 703 16.55 31.39 -0.24
N TRP A 704 16.55 30.11 -0.59
CA TRP A 704 15.37 29.25 -0.63
C TRP A 704 15.03 28.60 0.71
N GLY A 705 15.75 28.93 1.78
CA GLY A 705 15.51 28.37 3.12
C GLY A 705 15.89 26.91 3.29
N ILE A 706 16.49 26.26 2.29
CA ILE A 706 16.80 24.83 2.32
C ILE A 706 17.98 24.58 3.28
N PRO A 707 17.76 23.88 4.42
CA PRO A 707 18.77 23.80 5.46
C PRO A 707 19.88 22.81 5.09
N THR A 708 21.11 23.31 5.12
CA THR A 708 22.34 22.51 4.92
C THR A 708 23.30 22.70 6.09
N SER A 709 24.24 21.79 6.29
CA SER A 709 25.23 21.91 7.36
C SER A 709 26.33 22.92 7.04
N GLY A 710 26.96 23.46 8.09
CA GLY A 710 28.15 24.29 7.93
C GLY A 710 29.32 23.54 7.29
N ALA A 711 29.43 22.24 7.53
CA ALA A 711 30.46 21.39 6.93
C ALA A 711 30.27 21.27 5.41
N ALA A 712 29.04 21.02 4.94
CA ALA A 712 28.71 20.97 3.52
C ALA A 712 29.05 22.28 2.81
N ARG A 713 28.58 23.42 3.35
CA ARG A 713 28.90 24.76 2.79
C ARG A 713 30.41 25.05 2.78
N LYS A 714 31.15 24.69 3.83
CA LYS A 714 32.60 24.89 3.89
C LYS A 714 33.34 24.08 2.82
N SER A 715 32.85 22.87 2.51
CA SER A 715 33.48 21.98 1.53
C SER A 715 33.45 22.50 0.08
N ILE A 716 32.55 23.46 -0.22
CA ILE A 716 32.40 24.10 -1.54
C ILE A 716 32.78 25.58 -1.55
N ALA A 717 33.25 26.13 -0.42
CA ALA A 717 33.47 27.57 -0.25
C ALA A 717 34.55 28.16 -1.17
N ALA A 718 35.47 27.33 -1.69
CA ALA A 718 36.49 27.74 -2.64
C ALA A 718 35.95 27.93 -4.08
N LEU A 719 34.74 27.45 -4.38
CA LEU A 719 34.11 27.64 -5.68
C LEU A 719 33.52 29.06 -5.82
N PRO A 720 33.51 29.65 -7.01
CA PRO A 720 32.86 30.94 -7.25
C PRO A 720 31.37 30.90 -6.90
N VAL A 721 30.88 31.88 -6.15
CA VAL A 721 29.45 32.00 -5.79
C VAL A 721 28.60 32.16 -7.05
N TRP A 722 27.43 31.51 -7.05
CA TRP A 722 26.41 31.67 -8.08
C TRP A 722 25.04 31.96 -7.47
N MET A 723 24.26 32.76 -8.19
CA MET A 723 22.83 33.02 -7.98
C MET A 723 22.14 33.06 -9.35
N PRO A 724 20.84 32.71 -9.44
CA PRO A 724 20.09 32.77 -10.69
C PRO A 724 19.93 34.20 -11.20
N ALA A 725 19.74 34.33 -12.52
CA ALA A 725 19.52 35.62 -13.18
C ALA A 725 18.22 36.30 -12.74
N GLU A 726 17.24 35.53 -12.27
CA GLU A 726 16.05 35.98 -11.56
C GLU A 726 16.28 35.70 -10.07
N PRO A 727 16.88 36.62 -9.30
CA PRO A 727 17.28 36.31 -7.93
C PRO A 727 16.04 36.25 -7.03
N PRO A 728 15.96 35.25 -6.14
CA PRO A 728 15.15 35.29 -4.92
C PRO A 728 15.02 36.70 -4.31
N GLY A 729 13.81 37.27 -4.29
CA GLY A 729 13.51 38.51 -3.58
C GLY A 729 13.74 39.83 -4.33
N VAL A 730 14.04 39.81 -5.64
CA VAL A 730 14.10 41.05 -6.45
C VAL A 730 12.79 41.22 -7.21
N GLN A 731 11.88 42.04 -6.67
CA GLN A 731 10.76 42.57 -7.45
C GLN A 731 11.32 43.46 -8.57
N LYS A 732 10.92 43.20 -9.83
CA LYS A 732 11.16 44.13 -10.93
C LYS A 732 10.25 45.34 -10.83
#